data_AF-A0A952RYH2-F1
#
_entry.id   AF-A0A952RYH2-F1
#
_cell.length_a   1.000
_cell.length_b   1.000
_cell.length_c   1.000
_cell.angle_alpha   90.00
_cell.angle_beta   90.00
_cell.angle_gamma   90.00
#
_symmetry.space_group_name_H-M   'P 1'
#
loop_
_entity.id
_entity.type
_entity.pdbx_description
1 polymer ?
#
loop_
_entity_poly.entity_id
_entity_poly.type
_entity_poly.pdbx_seq_one_letter_code
_entity_poly.pdbx_strand_id
1 'polypeptide(L)'
;MRTPRALKIFVLFAFAAFAVVVFSGRSEVSQANGRYSTGSIDAPTGVRSTVNLYATKVGVYWDTVRGATLYRIYRNTANDANTATDVGTSAGNYYFDLTAVAGQSYFYWVRAENSVTSSSFSEPASGRRANGNVFPGPFPPLDPPPSPSGNAVTAAKASLGKALFWDEQLSSTNTVACGTCHRPEAGGRDPRTLFGIAASRNPGPDGTPGTFDDVFGSPGVPKNNADGTYFDSPLFAYRPQVTKRRAPSYLNAGYTPNGLFWDGRATGEFRDPVTNEVLIAAGASLESQVLGPPVSDIEMAHGGRDWTQVATRIAAVRPLMLAEDVPGSLRNWIGGRSYPELFEEAFGTPEVTPARIAMAVATHERQLFSDQTPLDRWGASIEQLTPQEMNGLSLFVNKRCIDCHTGSLLADNEFHNIGVRPQLEDRGRGAITNNPVDDGAFKTPTLRNVELRGPYMRNGQFQTLEEVVEFYNRGGDHDAPNIDRQLIRNLQMTSQEKANLVAFMKRPMTDIRVRDELPPFDRPKLYTESNRVPTVVGEGRQGFDGKVPKAIAVEPPFLGNGSFTVAVEDGNPGAQARLVLDDRDPGIALSMPVSGSLGSETTTLNANGRGSISFPIPNDQSLVNRVFYGRWYVTDPNAQHGFSVSRRVTFRIFSDQPLRRAAAFVDMDGDRRTDISVYRRSASQWWYLRSSDDQNRAFEFGSKSVKLVPGDFTGDGKTDLATWDPSAGVWSVLRSDDLTYYAFGWGQAGDVPAVGDFDGDGIHDHGIFRPANGTWYNLRSSGGAIFKQFGTSGDVPQIGDYDGDGIDDLAVFRPNGANGAEWWIDGSSAGVFATPFGLATDKPTAADFTGDGKTDAAFYRPETGVWYVLRSEDLSFYAAPWGAEGDIPVPGDYDGDGKADLAIFRPSTGVWYINRTQAGIGIFTFGVGGDEPVPAYRIP
;
A
#
# COMPACT_ATOMS: atom_id res chain seq x y z
N MET A 1 56.11 22.06 45.38
CA MET A 1 55.66 23.44 45.12
C MET A 1 54.22 23.58 45.57
N ARG A 2 53.88 24.77 46.07
CA ARG A 2 52.77 25.09 46.98
C ARG A 2 51.39 24.49 46.61
N THR A 3 50.84 23.77 47.57
CA THR A 3 49.43 23.61 47.95
C THR A 3 48.78 24.96 48.34
N PRO A 4 47.48 25.05 48.74
CA PRO A 4 46.31 24.17 48.53
C PRO A 4 44.94 24.93 48.43
N ARG A 5 43.84 24.14 48.47
CA ARG A 5 42.55 24.33 49.21
C ARG A 5 41.32 24.52 48.32
N ALA A 6 40.18 23.86 48.56
CA ALA A 6 39.66 23.14 49.73
C ALA A 6 38.66 22.04 49.28
N LEU A 7 38.63 20.81 49.84
CA LEU A 7 38.05 20.38 51.15
C LEU A 7 36.50 20.51 51.13
N LYS A 8 35.61 19.54 51.44
CA LYS A 8 35.54 18.43 52.43
C LYS A 8 34.23 17.64 52.12
N ILE A 9 34.09 16.30 52.09
CA ILE A 9 34.19 15.22 53.12
C ILE A 9 32.85 14.86 53.85
N PHE A 10 32.45 13.57 53.69
CA PHE A 10 31.80 12.59 54.61
C PHE A 10 30.30 12.72 54.96
N VAL A 11 29.48 11.67 55.17
CA VAL A 11 29.51 10.44 56.03
C VAL A 11 28.44 9.43 55.48
N LEU A 12 28.60 8.10 55.28
CA LEU A 12 28.77 6.88 56.14
C LEU A 12 27.47 6.25 56.81
N PHE A 13 27.18 4.96 56.49
CA PHE A 13 26.43 3.87 57.22
C PHE A 13 24.90 4.03 57.51
N ALA A 14 24.00 3.02 57.64
CA ALA A 14 24.06 1.55 57.78
C ALA A 14 22.65 0.88 57.58
N PHE A 15 22.66 -0.42 57.21
CA PHE A 15 21.81 -1.59 57.58
C PHE A 15 20.25 -1.62 57.66
N ALA A 16 19.70 -2.68 57.01
CA ALA A 16 18.68 -3.66 57.45
C ALA A 16 17.16 -3.50 57.16
N ALA A 17 16.70 -4.33 56.21
CA ALA A 17 15.61 -5.33 56.25
C ALA A 17 14.11 -4.97 56.48
N PHE A 18 13.31 -5.45 55.51
CA PHE A 18 11.90 -5.92 55.55
C PHE A 18 10.76 -4.92 55.81
N ALA A 19 9.93 -4.65 54.78
CA ALA A 19 8.49 -4.99 54.75
C ALA A 19 7.81 -4.47 53.46
N VAL A 20 6.93 -5.30 52.91
CA VAL A 20 5.99 -5.03 51.81
C VAL A 20 4.98 -3.96 52.24
N VAL A 21 4.97 -2.79 51.60
CA VAL A 21 3.78 -1.91 51.47
C VAL A 21 3.87 -1.14 50.15
N VAL A 22 2.75 -1.17 49.43
CA VAL A 22 2.35 -0.43 48.23
C VAL A 22 2.82 1.04 48.28
N PHE A 23 3.56 1.49 47.26
CA PHE A 23 3.82 2.90 47.01
C PHE A 23 3.19 3.34 45.69
N SER A 24 2.05 4.02 45.82
CA SER A 24 1.70 5.14 44.94
C SER A 24 2.73 6.26 45.16
N GLY A 25 3.49 6.60 44.12
CA GLY A 25 4.49 7.65 44.17
C GLY A 25 4.86 8.07 42.77
N ARG A 26 4.26 9.19 42.32
CA ARG A 26 4.61 9.89 41.07
C ARG A 26 6.12 10.08 41.00
N SER A 27 6.77 9.48 40.01
CA SER A 27 8.07 9.95 39.52
C SER A 27 7.81 11.08 38.54
N GLU A 28 8.29 12.29 38.88
CA GLU A 28 8.38 13.40 37.94
C GLU A 28 9.25 12.98 36.75
N VAL A 29 8.61 12.76 35.61
CA VAL A 29 9.27 12.66 34.30
C VAL A 29 9.63 14.09 33.92
N SER A 30 10.93 14.35 33.77
CA SER A 30 11.42 15.60 33.18
C SER A 30 10.84 15.73 31.77
N GLN A 31 10.05 16.77 31.55
CA GLN A 31 9.50 17.14 30.26
C GLN A 31 10.63 17.35 29.24
N ALA A 32 10.75 16.44 28.28
CA ALA A 32 11.37 16.71 27.00
C ALA A 32 10.26 17.13 26.02
N ASN A 33 10.38 18.34 25.50
CA ASN A 33 9.47 18.92 24.53
C ASN A 33 9.46 18.10 23.23
N GLY A 34 8.33 17.43 22.94
CA GLY A 34 8.00 16.81 21.66
C GLY A 34 6.47 16.78 21.53
N ARG A 35 5.95 17.34 20.44
CA ARG A 35 4.55 17.74 20.25
C ARG A 35 3.58 16.55 20.23
N TYR A 36 2.99 16.21 21.37
CA TYR A 36 1.59 15.77 21.40
C TYR A 36 0.79 16.89 22.04
N SER A 37 0.05 17.61 21.20
CA SER A 37 -1.03 18.48 21.66
C SER A 37 -1.84 17.73 22.71
N THR A 38 -2.25 18.42 23.77
CA THR A 38 -3.26 17.99 24.75
C THR A 38 -4.66 17.84 24.10
N GLY A 39 -4.71 17.46 22.82
CA GLY A 39 -5.88 17.37 21.97
C GLY A 39 -6.40 15.94 21.88
N SER A 40 -7.71 15.85 21.64
CA SER A 40 -8.50 14.65 21.38
C SER A 40 -7.74 13.48 20.75
N ILE A 41 -8.05 12.26 21.19
CA ILE A 41 -7.69 11.02 20.47
C ILE A 41 -8.93 10.55 19.71
N ASP A 42 -8.77 10.19 18.43
CA ASP A 42 -9.89 9.86 17.55
C ASP A 42 -10.59 8.56 17.97
N ALA A 43 -11.88 8.46 17.66
CA ALA A 43 -12.60 7.21 17.84
C ALA A 43 -12.05 6.15 16.87
N PRO A 44 -11.90 4.88 17.31
CA PRO A 44 -11.56 3.80 16.41
C PRO A 44 -12.54 3.68 15.24
N THR A 45 -12.01 3.59 14.02
CA THR A 45 -12.75 3.32 12.79
C THR A 45 -12.61 1.85 12.39
N GLY A 46 -13.37 1.44 11.36
CA GLY A 46 -13.25 0.09 10.79
C GLY A 46 -13.64 -1.03 11.77
N VAL A 47 -14.42 -0.71 12.80
CA VAL A 47 -14.80 -1.67 13.85
C VAL A 47 -15.68 -2.74 13.24
N ARG A 48 -15.22 -3.99 13.34
CA ARG A 48 -15.91 -5.17 12.84
C ARG A 48 -15.89 -6.28 13.87
N SER A 49 -16.94 -7.09 13.88
CA SER A 49 -17.03 -8.24 14.77
C SER A 49 -17.51 -9.48 14.04
N THR A 50 -17.04 -10.64 14.49
CA THR A 50 -17.41 -11.91 13.88
C THR A 50 -18.85 -12.32 14.20
N VAL A 51 -19.54 -12.87 13.20
CA VAL A 51 -20.90 -13.42 13.36
C VAL A 51 -20.89 -14.90 13.00
N ASN A 52 -21.16 -15.75 13.97
CA ASN A 52 -21.20 -17.20 13.86
C ASN A 52 -19.91 -17.85 13.30
N LEU A 53 -18.77 -17.18 13.37
CA LEU A 53 -17.49 -17.73 12.89
C LEU A 53 -16.77 -18.59 13.94
N TYR A 54 -16.97 -18.30 15.22
CA TYR A 54 -16.39 -19.08 16.32
C TYR A 54 -17.47 -19.59 17.26
N ALA A 55 -17.20 -20.73 17.90
CA ALA A 55 -18.07 -21.33 18.91
C ALA A 55 -17.80 -20.81 20.33
N THR A 56 -16.56 -20.38 20.62
CA THR A 56 -16.09 -20.03 21.97
C THR A 56 -15.88 -18.54 22.20
N LYS A 57 -15.89 -17.72 21.13
CA LYS A 57 -15.50 -16.31 21.20
C LYS A 57 -16.23 -15.45 20.17
N VAL A 58 -16.25 -14.14 20.40
CA VAL A 58 -16.50 -13.15 19.33
C VAL A 58 -15.19 -12.39 19.10
N GLY A 59 -14.66 -12.42 17.88
CA GLY A 59 -13.53 -11.58 17.49
C GLY A 59 -14.02 -10.18 17.14
N VAL A 60 -13.39 -9.16 17.71
CA VAL A 60 -13.63 -7.73 17.45
C VAL A 60 -12.32 -7.13 16.94
N TYR A 61 -12.36 -6.37 15.86
CA TYR A 61 -11.18 -5.80 15.17
C TYR A 61 -11.46 -4.35 14.80
N TRP A 62 -10.41 -3.52 14.71
CA TRP A 62 -10.51 -2.10 14.36
C TRP A 62 -9.23 -1.58 13.71
N ASP A 63 -9.28 -0.37 13.18
CA ASP A 63 -8.11 0.32 12.62
C ASP A 63 -7.24 0.93 13.73
N THR A 64 -5.93 1.01 13.49
CA THR A 64 -5.01 1.61 14.46
C THR A 64 -5.22 3.13 14.54
N VAL A 65 -5.51 3.62 15.74
CA VAL A 65 -5.67 5.04 16.04
C VAL A 65 -4.33 5.65 16.47
N ARG A 66 -4.01 6.80 15.89
CA ARG A 66 -2.80 7.57 16.20
C ARG A 66 -2.79 7.99 17.67
N GLY A 67 -1.68 7.75 18.36
CA GLY A 67 -1.49 8.15 19.75
C GLY A 67 -2.24 7.27 20.77
N ALA A 68 -2.86 6.17 20.33
CA ALA A 68 -3.47 5.18 21.21
C ALA A 68 -2.41 4.25 21.80
N THR A 69 -2.41 4.08 23.12
CA THR A 69 -1.58 3.05 23.78
C THR A 69 -2.40 1.85 24.24
N LEU A 70 -3.73 2.00 24.31
CA LEU A 70 -4.66 0.97 24.74
C LEU A 70 -6.01 1.18 24.06
N TYR A 71 -6.78 0.11 23.91
CA TYR A 71 -8.17 0.14 23.48
C TYR A 71 -9.05 -0.53 24.52
N ARG A 72 -10.22 0.03 24.79
CA ARG A 72 -11.23 -0.52 25.70
C ARG A 72 -12.48 -0.92 24.94
N ILE A 73 -12.95 -2.13 25.19
CA ILE A 73 -14.03 -2.77 24.43
C ILE A 73 -15.27 -2.83 25.30
N TYR A 74 -16.38 -2.41 24.72
CA TYR A 74 -17.69 -2.38 25.37
C TYR A 74 -18.68 -3.23 24.60
N ARG A 75 -19.64 -3.82 25.31
CA ARG A 75 -20.64 -4.74 24.74
C ARG A 75 -22.03 -4.49 25.33
N ASN A 76 -23.07 -4.59 24.50
CA ASN A 76 -24.47 -4.55 24.93
C ASN A 76 -25.35 -5.44 24.03
N THR A 77 -26.52 -5.86 24.51
CA THR A 77 -27.54 -6.54 23.69
C THR A 77 -28.47 -5.53 22.99
N ALA A 78 -28.54 -4.29 23.47
CA ALA A 78 -29.16 -3.17 22.79
C ALA A 78 -28.12 -2.32 22.07
N ASN A 79 -28.47 -1.68 20.95
CA ASN A 79 -27.58 -0.75 20.23
C ASN A 79 -27.53 0.62 20.94
N ASP A 80 -27.01 0.64 22.17
CA ASP A 80 -26.84 1.83 22.99
C ASP A 80 -25.53 1.74 23.79
N ALA A 81 -24.56 2.59 23.43
CA ALA A 81 -23.25 2.65 24.03
C ALA A 81 -23.28 3.16 25.48
N ASN A 82 -24.28 3.97 25.87
CA ASN A 82 -24.35 4.57 27.21
C ASN A 82 -24.67 3.53 28.29
N THR A 83 -25.28 2.42 27.90
CA THR A 83 -25.64 1.30 28.78
C THR A 83 -24.75 0.08 28.56
N ALA A 84 -23.72 0.20 27.70
CA ALA A 84 -22.81 -0.89 27.39
C ALA A 84 -21.87 -1.21 28.55
N THR A 85 -21.54 -2.49 28.70
CA THR A 85 -20.63 -2.98 29.75
C THR A 85 -19.21 -3.11 29.19
N ASP A 86 -18.21 -2.66 29.95
CA ASP A 86 -16.79 -2.93 29.65
C ASP A 86 -16.53 -4.44 29.74
N VAL A 87 -16.00 -5.01 28.67
CA VAL A 87 -15.68 -6.45 28.58
C VAL A 87 -14.18 -6.73 28.54
N GLY A 88 -13.32 -5.70 28.50
CA GLY A 88 -11.87 -5.84 28.51
C GLY A 88 -11.12 -4.78 27.71
N THR A 89 -9.80 -4.94 27.68
CA THR A 89 -8.88 -4.02 26.99
C THR A 89 -7.89 -4.78 26.10
N SER A 90 -7.36 -4.11 25.07
CA SER A 90 -6.32 -4.64 24.19
C SER A 90 -5.29 -3.55 23.86
N ALA A 91 -4.00 -3.91 23.84
CA ALA A 91 -2.95 -3.03 23.30
C ALA A 91 -2.81 -3.19 21.77
N GLY A 92 -3.29 -4.29 21.21
CA GLY A 92 -3.40 -4.52 19.77
C GLY A 92 -4.68 -3.94 19.20
N ASN A 93 -4.90 -4.13 17.90
CA ASN A 93 -6.10 -3.69 17.18
C ASN A 93 -7.17 -4.80 17.03
N TYR A 94 -7.18 -5.74 17.97
CA TYR A 94 -8.17 -6.80 18.05
C TYR A 94 -8.43 -7.24 19.50
N TYR A 95 -9.59 -7.87 19.73
CA TYR A 95 -10.00 -8.44 21.00
C TYR A 95 -10.87 -9.70 20.79
N PHE A 96 -10.70 -10.71 21.63
CA PHE A 96 -11.57 -11.89 21.65
C PHE A 96 -12.42 -11.91 22.91
N ASP A 97 -13.72 -11.69 22.75
CA ASP A 97 -14.68 -11.81 23.84
C ASP A 97 -15.04 -13.28 24.07
N LEU A 98 -14.38 -13.90 25.06
CA LEU A 98 -14.61 -15.28 25.49
C LEU A 98 -15.87 -15.42 26.37
N THR A 99 -16.44 -14.30 26.83
CA THR A 99 -17.57 -14.27 27.77
C THR A 99 -18.93 -14.17 27.08
N ALA A 100 -18.96 -13.85 25.78
CA ALA A 100 -20.19 -13.70 25.00
C ALA A 100 -21.03 -14.98 25.04
N VAL A 101 -22.31 -14.90 25.39
CA VAL A 101 -23.21 -16.07 25.42
C VAL A 101 -23.45 -16.62 24.01
N ALA A 102 -23.45 -17.95 23.86
CA ALA A 102 -23.68 -18.62 22.58
C ALA A 102 -25.06 -18.25 21.98
N GLY A 103 -25.09 -17.95 20.68
CA GLY A 103 -26.33 -17.60 19.96
C GLY A 103 -26.91 -16.22 20.29
N GLN A 104 -26.39 -15.51 21.30
CA GLN A 104 -26.81 -14.17 21.65
C GLN A 104 -26.14 -13.13 20.75
N SER A 105 -26.94 -12.28 20.11
CA SER A 105 -26.42 -11.12 19.37
C SER A 105 -26.04 -10.00 20.34
N TYR A 106 -24.91 -9.36 20.07
CA TYR A 106 -24.40 -8.20 20.79
C TYR A 106 -24.00 -7.09 19.80
N PHE A 107 -23.99 -5.86 20.29
CA PHE A 107 -23.31 -4.72 19.70
C PHE A 107 -22.02 -4.46 20.49
N TYR A 108 -20.94 -4.18 19.77
CA TYR A 108 -19.62 -3.88 20.33
C TYR A 108 -19.19 -2.46 19.93
N TRP A 109 -18.56 -1.76 20.87
CA TRP A 109 -17.92 -0.47 20.66
C TRP A 109 -16.50 -0.51 21.18
N VAL A 110 -15.62 0.29 20.59
CA VAL A 110 -14.23 0.42 21.00
C VAL A 110 -13.92 1.88 21.29
N ARG A 111 -13.14 2.14 22.33
CA ARG A 111 -12.53 3.44 22.61
C ARG A 111 -11.02 3.32 22.56
N ALA A 112 -10.34 4.30 21.97
CA ALA A 112 -8.90 4.45 22.05
C ALA A 112 -8.54 5.23 23.33
N GLU A 113 -7.49 4.81 24.00
CA GLU A 113 -7.02 5.40 25.26
C GLU A 113 -5.51 5.61 25.23
N ASN A 114 -5.06 6.69 25.88
CA ASN A 114 -3.67 6.88 26.26
C ASN A 114 -3.58 7.32 27.74
N SER A 115 -2.39 7.70 28.19
CA SER A 115 -2.17 8.06 29.60
C SER A 115 -2.89 9.34 30.05
N VAL A 116 -3.44 10.13 29.11
CA VAL A 116 -3.99 11.46 29.36
C VAL A 116 -5.49 11.55 29.00
N THR A 117 -5.95 10.87 27.95
CA THR A 117 -7.30 11.01 27.42
C THR A 117 -7.86 9.70 26.83
N SER A 118 -9.16 9.71 26.52
CA SER A 118 -9.89 8.62 25.89
C SER A 118 -10.82 9.17 24.80
N SER A 119 -10.92 8.47 23.67
CA SER A 119 -11.76 8.89 22.53
C SER A 119 -13.25 8.83 22.85
N SER A 120 -14.10 9.30 21.94
CA SER A 120 -15.50 8.87 21.87
C SER A 120 -15.60 7.37 21.51
N PHE A 121 -16.79 6.78 21.63
CA PHE A 121 -17.04 5.44 21.12
C PHE A 121 -16.94 5.40 19.60
N SER A 122 -16.42 4.29 19.07
CA SER A 122 -16.54 3.94 17.66
C SER A 122 -18.00 3.83 17.21
N GLU A 123 -18.23 3.63 15.91
CA GLU A 123 -19.50 3.06 15.45
C GLU A 123 -19.67 1.62 15.99
N PRO A 124 -20.93 1.15 16.23
CA PRO A 124 -21.19 -0.19 16.74
C PRO A 124 -20.92 -1.27 15.69
N ALA A 125 -20.33 -2.38 16.12
CA ALA A 125 -20.24 -3.61 15.33
C ALA A 125 -21.15 -4.71 15.90
N SER A 126 -21.95 -5.35 15.04
CA SER A 126 -22.81 -6.48 15.44
C SER A 126 -22.02 -7.79 15.47
N GLY A 127 -21.98 -8.46 16.61
CA GLY A 127 -21.20 -9.68 16.83
C GLY A 127 -22.00 -10.78 17.52
N ARG A 128 -21.73 -12.04 17.16
CA ARG A 128 -22.37 -13.20 17.76
C ARG A 128 -21.48 -14.43 17.63
N ARG A 129 -21.31 -15.19 18.71
CA ARG A 129 -20.68 -16.51 18.63
C ARG A 129 -21.71 -17.60 18.35
N ALA A 130 -21.33 -18.64 17.62
CA ALA A 130 -22.21 -19.74 17.25
C ALA A 130 -22.62 -20.60 18.46
N ASN A 131 -23.71 -21.36 18.33
CA ASN A 131 -24.15 -22.39 19.30
C ASN A 131 -23.31 -23.68 19.26
N GLY A 132 -22.22 -23.70 18.49
CA GLY A 132 -21.37 -24.87 18.33
C GLY A 132 -20.63 -25.24 19.62
N ASN A 133 -20.22 -26.50 19.70
CA ASN A 133 -19.24 -26.96 20.68
C ASN A 133 -17.93 -27.22 19.94
N VAL A 134 -16.80 -26.84 20.54
CA VAL A 134 -15.49 -27.23 20.04
C VAL A 134 -15.28 -28.68 20.40
N PHE A 135 -15.23 -29.54 19.38
CA PHE A 135 -14.87 -30.94 19.61
C PHE A 135 -13.37 -31.05 19.83
N PRO A 136 -12.91 -31.93 20.75
CA PRO A 136 -11.51 -32.33 20.82
C PRO A 136 -11.20 -33.25 19.62
N GLY A 137 -11.18 -32.68 18.42
CA GLY A 137 -10.70 -33.33 17.20
C GLY A 137 -9.20 -33.10 17.00
N PRO A 138 -8.58 -33.76 16.01
CA PRO A 138 -7.14 -33.65 15.74
C PRO A 138 -6.67 -32.23 15.34
N PHE A 139 -7.61 -31.39 14.89
CA PHE A 139 -7.32 -30.05 14.36
C PHE A 139 -8.16 -29.00 15.11
N PRO A 140 -7.76 -28.62 16.35
CA PRO A 140 -8.43 -27.56 17.07
C PRO A 140 -8.28 -26.21 16.33
N PRO A 141 -9.24 -25.27 16.49
CA PRO A 141 -9.11 -23.93 15.94
C PRO A 141 -7.84 -23.22 16.42
N LEU A 142 -7.36 -22.28 15.62
CA LEU A 142 -6.15 -21.52 15.89
C LEU A 142 -6.45 -20.34 16.84
N ASP A 143 -5.67 -20.21 17.92
CA ASP A 143 -5.68 -19.05 18.84
C ASP A 143 -4.49 -18.13 18.57
N PRO A 144 -4.50 -16.85 18.95
CA PRO A 144 -3.37 -15.94 18.69
C PRO A 144 -2.00 -16.52 19.05
N PRO A 145 -0.97 -16.27 18.23
CA PRO A 145 0.36 -16.80 18.50
C PRO A 145 0.96 -16.17 19.77
N PRO A 146 1.86 -16.89 20.46
CA PRO A 146 2.58 -16.34 21.59
C PRO A 146 3.45 -15.14 21.17
N SER A 147 3.58 -14.16 22.06
CA SER A 147 4.52 -13.05 21.90
C SER A 147 5.59 -13.10 23.00
N PRO A 148 6.87 -12.85 22.67
CA PRO A 148 7.92 -12.80 23.68
C PRO A 148 7.78 -11.55 24.55
N SER A 149 8.14 -11.63 25.83
CA SER A 149 8.01 -10.53 26.78
C SER A 149 8.76 -9.25 26.35
N GLY A 150 9.90 -9.41 25.67
CA GLY A 150 10.70 -8.30 25.13
C GLY A 150 10.12 -7.65 23.88
N ASN A 151 9.07 -8.21 23.27
CA ASN A 151 8.41 -7.63 22.11
C ASN A 151 6.89 -7.88 22.08
N ALA A 152 6.19 -7.38 23.10
CA ALA A 152 4.73 -7.40 23.15
C ALA A 152 4.09 -6.72 21.93
N VAL A 153 2.95 -7.25 21.49
CA VAL A 153 2.18 -6.76 20.35
C VAL A 153 1.39 -5.52 20.76
N THR A 154 1.62 -4.41 20.05
CA THR A 154 0.80 -3.19 20.14
C THR A 154 0.32 -2.79 18.74
N ALA A 155 -0.78 -2.05 18.64
CA ALA A 155 -1.35 -1.62 17.36
C ALA A 155 -0.38 -0.72 16.56
N ALA A 156 0.27 0.24 17.23
CA ALA A 156 1.28 1.11 16.63
C ALA A 156 2.49 0.31 16.10
N LYS A 157 3.01 -0.63 16.89
CA LYS A 157 4.15 -1.45 16.49
C LYS A 157 3.81 -2.40 15.33
N ALA A 158 2.60 -2.96 15.32
CA ALA A 158 2.13 -3.77 14.20
C ALA A 158 1.94 -2.97 12.92
N SER A 159 1.43 -1.73 13.02
CA SER A 159 1.25 -0.84 11.87
C SER A 159 2.59 -0.36 11.31
N LEU A 160 3.55 -0.03 12.19
CA LEU A 160 4.95 0.22 11.81
C LEU A 160 5.57 -0.99 11.12
N GLY A 161 5.37 -2.18 11.68
CA GLY A 161 5.81 -3.45 11.10
C GLY A 161 5.23 -3.70 9.72
N LYS A 162 3.94 -3.41 9.52
CA LYS A 162 3.26 -3.52 8.22
C LYS A 162 3.86 -2.53 7.23
N ALA A 163 4.06 -1.28 7.62
CA ALA A 163 4.71 -0.29 6.76
C ALA A 163 6.11 -0.76 6.31
N LEU A 164 6.94 -1.24 7.24
CA LEU A 164 8.28 -1.76 6.92
C LEU A 164 8.22 -3.03 6.05
N PHE A 165 7.34 -3.98 6.36
CA PHE A 165 7.24 -5.25 5.62
C PHE A 165 6.96 -5.05 4.12
N TRP A 166 6.23 -3.99 3.79
CA TRP A 166 5.83 -3.66 2.42
C TRP A 166 6.66 -2.53 1.78
N ASP A 167 7.69 -2.00 2.43
CA ASP A 167 8.49 -0.91 1.88
C ASP A 167 9.68 -1.42 1.04
N GLU A 168 9.62 -1.23 -0.28
CA GLU A 168 10.69 -1.63 -1.21
C GLU A 168 11.98 -0.84 -0.99
N GLN A 169 11.94 0.30 -0.27
CA GLN A 169 13.10 1.10 0.11
C GLN A 169 14.00 0.42 1.14
N LEU A 170 13.56 -0.71 1.74
CA LEU A 170 14.44 -1.58 2.52
C LEU A 170 15.54 -2.19 1.65
N SER A 171 15.25 -2.51 0.38
CA SER A 171 16.25 -3.03 -0.55
C SER A 171 17.22 -1.96 -1.06
N SER A 172 18.41 -2.38 -1.48
CA SER A 172 19.41 -1.44 -2.02
C SER A 172 18.97 -0.81 -3.34
N THR A 173 18.20 -1.54 -4.13
CA THR A 173 17.74 -1.18 -5.49
C THR A 173 16.35 -0.55 -5.51
N ASN A 174 15.66 -0.45 -4.35
CA ASN A 174 14.26 -0.01 -4.27
C ASN A 174 13.26 -0.91 -5.03
N THR A 175 13.55 -2.20 -5.20
CA THR A 175 12.71 -3.13 -5.99
C THR A 175 12.25 -4.36 -5.22
N VAL A 176 12.63 -4.51 -3.95
CA VAL A 176 12.23 -5.66 -3.12
C VAL A 176 11.90 -5.21 -1.69
N ALA A 177 10.72 -5.58 -1.23
CA ALA A 177 10.28 -5.57 0.15
C ALA A 177 10.13 -7.02 0.65
N CYS A 178 9.88 -7.22 1.96
CA CYS A 178 9.51 -8.55 2.46
C CYS A 178 8.28 -9.08 1.70
N GLY A 179 7.27 -8.22 1.55
CA GLY A 179 6.02 -8.51 0.85
C GLY A 179 6.15 -8.80 -0.65
N THR A 180 7.25 -8.41 -1.30
CA THR A 180 7.50 -8.77 -2.71
C THR A 180 7.62 -10.29 -2.88
N CYS A 181 8.25 -10.98 -1.90
CA CYS A 181 8.43 -12.43 -1.89
C CYS A 181 7.37 -13.18 -1.05
N HIS A 182 6.55 -12.46 -0.28
CA HIS A 182 5.66 -13.03 0.74
C HIS A 182 4.23 -12.48 0.59
N ARG A 183 3.46 -13.13 -0.28
CA ARG A 183 2.16 -12.64 -0.77
C ARG A 183 0.99 -13.46 -0.20
N PRO A 184 -0.01 -12.83 0.45
CA PRO A 184 -1.16 -13.55 1.02
C PRO A 184 -1.89 -14.43 0.02
N GLU A 185 -2.22 -13.90 -1.16
CA GLU A 185 -2.92 -14.58 -2.26
C GLU A 185 -2.18 -15.82 -2.76
N ALA A 186 -0.86 -15.88 -2.57
CA ALA A 186 -0.01 -17.04 -2.83
C ALA A 186 0.25 -17.91 -1.59
N GLY A 187 -0.65 -17.85 -0.59
CA GLY A 187 -0.53 -18.58 0.68
C GLY A 187 0.72 -18.19 1.48
N GLY A 188 1.18 -16.95 1.34
CA GLY A 188 2.37 -16.38 1.98
C GLY A 188 3.70 -16.64 1.27
N ARG A 189 3.67 -17.10 0.03
CA ARG A 189 4.86 -17.42 -0.79
C ARG A 189 5.08 -16.37 -1.88
N ASP A 190 6.11 -16.57 -2.70
CA ASP A 190 6.39 -15.71 -3.84
C ASP A 190 5.59 -16.17 -5.07
N PRO A 191 4.69 -15.35 -5.63
CA PRO A 191 3.93 -15.67 -6.84
C PRO A 191 4.79 -15.57 -8.10
N ARG A 192 5.97 -14.93 -8.03
CA ARG A 192 6.91 -14.82 -9.16
C ARG A 192 7.74 -16.10 -9.33
N THR A 193 7.73 -16.99 -8.34
CA THR A 193 8.33 -18.33 -8.45
C THR A 193 7.44 -19.23 -9.29
N LEU A 194 7.60 -19.15 -10.62
CA LEU A 194 6.87 -19.99 -11.57
C LEU A 194 7.74 -21.16 -12.04
N PHE A 195 7.13 -22.31 -12.28
CA PHE A 195 7.87 -23.46 -12.80
C PHE A 195 8.27 -23.24 -14.27
N GLY A 196 9.45 -23.71 -14.66
CA GLY A 196 9.89 -23.76 -16.05
C GLY A 196 10.43 -22.45 -16.64
N ILE A 197 10.22 -21.29 -16.00
CA ILE A 197 10.70 -20.00 -16.52
C ILE A 197 12.11 -19.66 -16.04
N ALA A 198 12.88 -18.95 -16.86
CA ALA A 198 14.26 -18.58 -16.51
C ALA A 198 14.33 -17.56 -15.34
N ALA A 199 13.31 -16.72 -15.17
CA ALA A 199 13.31 -15.66 -14.16
C ALA A 199 13.23 -16.17 -12.70
N SER A 200 12.78 -17.41 -12.50
CA SER A 200 12.64 -18.05 -11.18
C SER A 200 13.53 -19.29 -11.03
N ARG A 201 14.38 -19.60 -12.01
CA ARG A 201 15.23 -20.79 -12.03
C ARG A 201 16.61 -20.47 -11.47
N ASN A 202 16.99 -21.16 -10.41
CA ASN A 202 18.36 -21.24 -9.93
C ASN A 202 18.99 -22.54 -10.47
N PRO A 203 20.16 -22.49 -11.14
CA PRO A 203 20.84 -23.67 -11.70
C PRO A 203 21.30 -24.74 -10.69
N GLY A 204 21.03 -24.57 -9.40
CA GLY A 204 21.41 -25.55 -8.39
C GLY A 204 22.93 -25.66 -8.18
N PRO A 205 23.37 -26.73 -7.51
CA PRO A 205 24.78 -26.98 -7.22
C PRO A 205 25.69 -27.19 -8.45
N ASP A 206 25.19 -27.73 -9.56
CA ASP A 206 26.02 -27.96 -10.76
C ASP A 206 26.26 -26.68 -11.59
N GLY A 207 25.50 -25.62 -11.33
CA GLY A 207 25.62 -24.32 -11.99
C GLY A 207 25.11 -24.29 -13.44
N THR A 208 24.48 -25.37 -13.90
CA THR A 208 24.04 -25.57 -15.28
C THR A 208 22.52 -25.53 -15.36
N PRO A 209 21.90 -24.50 -15.95
CA PRO A 209 20.45 -24.42 -16.02
C PRO A 209 19.86 -25.51 -16.92
N GLY A 210 18.69 -26.00 -16.55
CA GLY A 210 17.93 -27.02 -17.30
C GLY A 210 18.26 -28.46 -16.90
N THR A 211 19.01 -28.65 -15.81
CA THR A 211 19.36 -29.96 -15.26
C THR A 211 18.38 -30.35 -14.14
N PHE A 212 18.57 -31.55 -13.58
CA PHE A 212 17.68 -32.09 -12.57
C PHE A 212 17.78 -31.34 -11.23
N ASP A 213 18.90 -30.69 -10.91
CA ASP A 213 19.15 -29.96 -9.65
C ASP A 213 18.79 -28.48 -9.66
N ASP A 214 18.16 -28.03 -10.74
CA ASP A 214 17.50 -26.75 -10.76
C ASP A 214 16.50 -26.59 -9.60
N VAL A 215 16.57 -25.42 -8.97
CA VAL A 215 15.62 -24.99 -7.94
C VAL A 215 14.78 -23.85 -8.51
N PHE A 216 13.46 -23.90 -8.30
CA PHE A 216 12.59 -22.77 -8.56
C PHE A 216 12.47 -21.92 -7.29
N GLY A 217 13.24 -20.84 -7.27
CA GLY A 217 13.39 -19.95 -6.12
C GLY A 217 12.64 -18.64 -6.26
N SER A 218 12.78 -17.80 -5.24
CA SER A 218 12.25 -16.43 -5.20
C SER A 218 13.27 -15.46 -5.80
N PRO A 219 12.90 -14.64 -6.81
CA PRO A 219 13.76 -13.61 -7.37
C PRO A 219 13.94 -12.44 -6.38
N GLY A 220 15.19 -12.06 -6.11
CA GLY A 220 15.54 -10.90 -5.27
C GLY A 220 15.95 -9.69 -6.08
N VAL A 221 17.09 -9.08 -5.73
CA VAL A 221 17.66 -7.93 -6.45
C VAL A 221 18.65 -8.37 -7.54
N PRO A 222 18.84 -7.58 -8.60
CA PRO A 222 20.04 -7.70 -9.43
C PRO A 222 21.28 -7.56 -8.55
N LYS A 223 22.32 -8.36 -8.81
CA LYS A 223 23.55 -8.20 -8.03
C LYS A 223 24.19 -6.87 -8.35
N ASN A 224 24.37 -6.04 -7.34
CA ASN A 224 24.80 -4.67 -7.48
C ASN A 224 25.93 -4.33 -6.51
N ASN A 225 26.59 -3.22 -6.79
CA ASN A 225 27.65 -2.63 -5.99
C ASN A 225 27.08 -1.52 -5.08
N ALA A 226 27.90 -1.03 -4.15
CA ALA A 226 27.51 0.04 -3.23
C ALA A 226 27.24 1.39 -3.95
N ASP A 227 27.76 1.58 -5.16
CA ASP A 227 27.52 2.76 -6.01
C ASP A 227 26.26 2.64 -6.88
N GLY A 228 25.48 1.56 -6.70
CA GLY A 228 24.27 1.28 -7.47
C GLY A 228 24.52 0.53 -8.79
N THR A 229 25.74 0.52 -9.33
CA THR A 229 26.03 -0.19 -10.58
C THR A 229 25.85 -1.70 -10.42
N TYR A 230 25.44 -2.37 -11.51
CA TYR A 230 25.25 -3.81 -11.49
C TYR A 230 26.56 -4.56 -11.70
N PHE A 231 26.70 -5.64 -10.93
CA PHE A 231 27.78 -6.60 -11.03
C PHE A 231 27.37 -7.74 -11.97
N ASP A 232 28.27 -8.13 -12.87
CA ASP A 232 28.00 -9.20 -13.85
C ASP A 232 27.99 -10.58 -13.17
N SER A 233 26.79 -11.04 -12.81
CA SER A 233 26.60 -12.35 -12.18
C SER A 233 26.92 -13.48 -13.15
N PRO A 234 27.77 -14.46 -12.79
CA PRO A 234 28.04 -15.62 -13.65
C PRO A 234 26.79 -16.41 -14.02
N LEU A 235 25.79 -16.46 -13.14
CA LEU A 235 24.57 -17.23 -13.33
C LEU A 235 23.41 -16.41 -13.89
N PHE A 236 23.31 -15.13 -13.52
CA PHE A 236 22.12 -14.31 -13.78
C PHE A 236 22.41 -13.05 -14.60
N ALA A 237 23.67 -12.80 -14.97
CA ALA A 237 24.10 -11.54 -15.59
C ALA A 237 23.58 -10.33 -14.79
N TYR A 238 22.81 -9.44 -15.42
CA TYR A 238 22.19 -8.28 -14.76
C TYR A 238 20.72 -8.48 -14.37
N ARG A 239 20.23 -9.71 -14.42
CA ARG A 239 18.87 -10.05 -13.96
C ARG A 239 18.86 -10.22 -12.44
N PRO A 240 17.67 -10.15 -11.81
CA PRO A 240 17.49 -10.53 -10.41
C PRO A 240 18.13 -11.87 -10.08
N GLN A 241 18.82 -11.92 -8.94
CA GLN A 241 19.34 -13.16 -8.38
C GLN A 241 18.18 -14.05 -7.94
N VAL A 242 18.27 -15.35 -8.20
CA VAL A 242 17.24 -16.31 -7.75
C VAL A 242 17.78 -17.07 -6.55
N THR A 243 17.01 -17.10 -5.46
CA THR A 243 17.38 -17.83 -4.23
C THR A 243 17.48 -19.35 -4.45
N LYS A 244 18.32 -20.02 -3.64
CA LYS A 244 18.53 -21.48 -3.69
C LYS A 244 17.41 -22.29 -3.00
N ARG A 245 16.43 -21.60 -2.42
CA ARG A 245 15.21 -22.18 -1.85
C ARG A 245 14.09 -21.19 -2.08
N ARG A 246 12.89 -21.70 -2.32
CA ARG A 246 11.68 -20.88 -2.38
C ARG A 246 11.39 -20.28 -1.00
N ALA A 247 10.95 -19.02 -0.96
CA ALA A 247 10.58 -18.32 0.27
C ALA A 247 9.56 -19.13 1.12
N PRO A 248 9.77 -19.31 2.45
CA PRO A 248 8.78 -19.84 3.41
C PRO A 248 7.42 -19.15 3.34
N SER A 249 6.36 -19.78 3.87
CA SER A 249 5.13 -19.02 4.14
C SER A 249 5.36 -18.22 5.42
N TYR A 250 5.14 -16.90 5.36
CA TYR A 250 5.19 -16.03 6.53
C TYR A 250 3.89 -16.06 7.35
N LEU A 251 2.79 -16.49 6.72
CA LEU A 251 1.50 -16.70 7.38
C LEU A 251 1.62 -17.80 8.44
N ASN A 252 1.06 -17.56 9.62
CA ASN A 252 1.19 -18.42 10.79
C ASN A 252 2.64 -18.63 11.28
N ALA A 253 3.63 -17.83 10.85
CA ALA A 253 5.01 -18.00 11.31
C ALA A 253 5.17 -17.70 12.82
N GLY A 254 4.28 -16.92 13.41
CA GLY A 254 4.24 -16.64 14.86
C GLY A 254 4.07 -17.87 15.77
N TYR A 255 3.66 -19.02 15.24
CA TYR A 255 3.56 -20.29 16.00
C TYR A 255 4.85 -21.11 16.01
N THR A 256 5.93 -20.61 15.39
CA THR A 256 7.25 -21.26 15.44
C THR A 256 8.17 -20.48 16.37
N PRO A 257 8.13 -20.65 17.71
CA PRO A 257 8.90 -19.84 18.65
C PRO A 257 10.43 -20.03 18.56
N ASN A 258 10.87 -21.09 17.89
CA ASN A 258 12.27 -21.40 17.64
C ASN A 258 12.40 -22.14 16.30
N GLY A 259 13.40 -21.81 15.49
CA GLY A 259 13.70 -22.52 14.26
C GLY A 259 12.86 -22.07 13.05
N LEU A 260 12.79 -20.76 12.77
CA LEU A 260 12.25 -20.27 11.49
C LEU A 260 13.24 -20.47 10.33
N PHE A 261 12.75 -20.26 9.10
CA PHE A 261 13.29 -20.78 7.83
C PHE A 261 13.12 -22.30 7.65
N TRP A 262 13.43 -22.79 6.44
CA TRP A 262 13.36 -24.21 6.11
C TRP A 262 14.34 -25.08 6.93
N ASP A 263 15.49 -24.53 7.33
CA ASP A 263 16.56 -25.22 8.07
C ASP A 263 16.60 -24.86 9.57
N GLY A 264 15.72 -23.96 10.01
CA GLY A 264 15.63 -23.58 11.41
C GLY A 264 16.78 -22.70 11.90
N ARG A 265 17.46 -21.97 11.01
CA ARG A 265 18.59 -21.12 11.40
C ARG A 265 18.20 -19.88 12.21
N ALA A 266 16.94 -19.43 12.11
CA ALA A 266 16.44 -18.34 12.95
C ALA A 266 15.98 -18.90 14.31
N THR A 267 16.74 -18.59 15.36
CA THR A 267 16.58 -19.20 16.68
C THR A 267 15.60 -18.44 17.55
N GLY A 268 15.13 -19.04 18.65
CA GLY A 268 14.28 -18.37 19.62
C GLY A 268 14.97 -17.23 20.40
N GLU A 269 16.29 -17.07 20.28
CA GLU A 269 17.04 -15.95 20.88
C GLU A 269 17.22 -14.85 19.83
N PHE A 270 16.92 -13.60 20.21
CA PHE A 270 17.15 -12.42 19.39
C PHE A 270 18.27 -11.56 19.98
N ARG A 271 19.28 -11.32 19.14
CA ARG A 271 20.43 -10.49 19.46
C ARG A 271 20.40 -9.22 18.63
N ASP A 272 20.86 -8.13 19.23
CA ASP A 272 21.11 -6.90 18.49
C ASP A 272 22.14 -7.16 17.39
N PRO A 273 21.86 -6.86 16.12
CA PRO A 273 22.74 -7.21 15.01
C PRO A 273 24.02 -6.36 14.94
N VAL A 274 24.13 -5.30 15.75
CA VAL A 274 25.31 -4.42 15.79
C VAL A 274 26.20 -4.77 16.99
N THR A 275 25.61 -4.89 18.17
CA THR A 275 26.34 -5.12 19.43
C THR A 275 26.44 -6.59 19.83
N ASN A 276 25.62 -7.46 19.22
CA ASN A 276 25.49 -8.89 19.54
C ASN A 276 24.95 -9.19 20.97
N GLU A 277 24.45 -8.17 21.67
CA GLU A 277 23.78 -8.33 22.97
C GLU A 277 22.45 -9.07 22.82
N VAL A 278 22.11 -9.92 23.79
CA VAL A 278 20.81 -10.61 23.81
C VAL A 278 19.73 -9.63 24.23
N LEU A 279 18.81 -9.32 23.32
CA LEU A 279 17.66 -8.45 23.59
C LEU A 279 16.44 -9.27 24.02
N ILE A 280 16.26 -10.47 23.47
CA ILE A 280 15.17 -11.38 23.83
C ILE A 280 15.73 -12.81 23.93
N ALA A 281 15.61 -13.43 25.10
CA ALA A 281 16.25 -14.72 25.37
C ALA A 281 15.52 -15.95 24.77
N ALA A 282 14.22 -15.85 24.51
CA ALA A 282 13.41 -16.97 24.00
C ALA A 282 12.15 -16.48 23.26
N GLY A 283 11.65 -17.30 22.32
CA GLY A 283 10.41 -17.03 21.57
C GLY A 283 10.54 -15.95 20.48
N ALA A 284 11.76 -15.57 20.10
CA ALA A 284 12.06 -14.44 19.22
C ALA A 284 12.58 -14.85 17.83
N SER A 285 12.13 -16.00 17.33
CA SER A 285 12.50 -16.51 16.00
C SER A 285 12.11 -15.57 14.87
N LEU A 286 10.99 -14.85 14.97
CA LEU A 286 10.58 -13.88 13.97
C LEU A 286 11.55 -12.70 13.93
N GLU A 287 11.91 -12.14 15.09
CA GLU A 287 12.90 -11.08 15.18
C GLU A 287 14.26 -11.53 14.62
N SER A 288 14.69 -12.76 14.95
CA SER A 288 15.91 -13.36 14.43
C SER A 288 15.87 -13.56 12.91
N GLN A 289 14.72 -13.93 12.35
CA GLN A 289 14.53 -14.19 10.93
C GLN A 289 14.68 -12.92 10.08
N VAL A 290 14.14 -11.79 10.56
CA VAL A 290 14.14 -10.51 9.81
C VAL A 290 15.56 -10.02 9.53
N LEU A 291 16.55 -10.42 10.35
CA LEU A 291 17.93 -9.97 10.22
C LEU A 291 18.65 -10.45 8.95
N GLY A 292 18.15 -11.47 8.26
CA GLY A 292 18.80 -12.07 7.09
C GLY A 292 18.55 -11.29 5.78
N PRO A 293 17.29 -11.24 5.28
CA PRO A 293 17.02 -10.78 3.92
C PRO A 293 17.51 -9.34 3.60
N PRO A 294 17.34 -8.32 4.47
CA PRO A 294 17.72 -6.93 4.16
C PRO A 294 19.22 -6.68 3.91
N VAL A 295 20.09 -7.62 4.29
CA VAL A 295 21.55 -7.56 4.08
C VAL A 295 22.07 -8.67 3.17
N SER A 296 21.17 -9.48 2.60
CA SER A 296 21.50 -10.58 1.69
C SER A 296 21.70 -10.05 0.27
N ASP A 297 22.88 -10.33 -0.32
CA ASP A 297 23.25 -9.87 -1.68
C ASP A 297 22.51 -10.61 -2.82
N ILE A 298 21.67 -11.56 -2.44
CA ILE A 298 20.77 -12.30 -3.31
C ILE A 298 19.35 -11.75 -3.17
N GLU A 299 18.91 -11.43 -1.94
CA GLU A 299 17.51 -11.11 -1.66
C GLU A 299 17.21 -9.62 -1.78
N MET A 300 17.89 -8.75 -1.02
CA MET A 300 17.51 -7.34 -0.91
C MET A 300 18.68 -6.34 -0.95
N ALA A 301 19.95 -6.77 -0.95
CA ALA A 301 21.08 -5.88 -0.79
C ALA A 301 22.14 -6.00 -1.89
N HIS A 302 23.06 -5.03 -1.92
CA HIS A 302 24.36 -5.21 -2.54
C HIS A 302 25.30 -5.96 -1.58
N GLY A 303 26.41 -6.49 -2.12
CA GLY A 303 27.46 -7.11 -1.31
C GLY A 303 28.05 -6.12 -0.28
N GLY A 304 28.18 -6.57 0.97
CA GLY A 304 28.79 -5.78 2.05
C GLY A 304 27.88 -4.74 2.71
N ARG A 305 26.59 -4.67 2.36
CA ARG A 305 25.63 -3.83 3.08
C ARG A 305 25.42 -4.34 4.51
N ASP A 306 25.41 -3.45 5.49
CA ASP A 306 25.15 -3.79 6.89
C ASP A 306 23.85 -3.17 7.44
N TRP A 307 23.49 -3.59 8.67
CA TRP A 307 22.29 -3.14 9.35
C TRP A 307 22.32 -1.66 9.76
N THR A 308 23.50 -1.06 9.96
CA THR A 308 23.64 0.38 10.24
C THR A 308 23.21 1.19 9.02
N GLN A 309 23.61 0.75 7.83
CA GLN A 309 23.21 1.38 6.56
C GLN A 309 21.73 1.19 6.27
N VAL A 310 21.15 0.02 6.58
CA VAL A 310 19.69 -0.21 6.47
C VAL A 310 18.91 0.74 7.37
N ALA A 311 19.26 0.81 8.66
CA ALA A 311 18.57 1.67 9.61
C ALA A 311 18.71 3.16 9.27
N THR A 312 19.90 3.60 8.85
CA THR A 312 20.15 4.98 8.41
C THR A 312 19.30 5.34 7.20
N ARG A 313 19.18 4.45 6.21
CA ARG A 313 18.32 4.67 5.04
C ARG A 313 16.86 4.78 5.44
N ILE A 314 16.36 3.86 6.26
CA ILE A 314 14.96 3.87 6.72
C ILE A 314 14.63 5.13 7.50
N ALA A 315 15.55 5.64 8.32
CA ALA A 315 15.36 6.90 9.03
C ALA A 315 15.21 8.11 8.10
N ALA A 316 15.78 8.06 6.89
CA ALA A 316 15.83 9.17 5.95
C ALA A 316 14.71 9.16 4.90
N VAL A 317 14.07 8.02 4.66
CA VAL A 317 13.02 7.88 3.65
C VAL A 317 11.63 8.10 4.23
N ARG A 318 10.65 8.37 3.36
CA ARG A 318 9.24 8.42 3.73
C ARG A 318 8.64 7.00 3.69
N PRO A 319 7.79 6.63 4.66
CA PRO A 319 7.14 5.32 4.68
C PRO A 319 6.31 5.06 3.43
N LEU A 320 6.54 3.91 2.78
CA LEU A 320 5.77 3.42 1.63
C LEU A 320 5.72 4.38 0.43
N MET A 321 6.73 5.26 0.29
CA MET A 321 6.83 6.26 -0.78
C MET A 321 6.63 5.68 -2.18
N LEU A 322 7.13 4.47 -2.41
CA LEU A 322 7.13 3.82 -3.72
C LEU A 322 5.84 3.04 -4.00
N ALA A 323 5.05 2.72 -2.98
CA ALA A 323 3.82 1.96 -3.18
C ALA A 323 2.87 2.70 -4.11
N GLU A 324 2.24 1.98 -5.04
CA GLU A 324 1.23 2.53 -5.94
C GLU A 324 -0.07 2.80 -5.19
N ASP A 325 -0.43 1.90 -4.26
CA ASP A 325 -1.58 2.06 -3.36
C ASP A 325 -1.26 1.51 -1.97
N VAL A 326 -1.82 2.13 -0.94
CA VAL A 326 -1.65 1.79 0.47
C VAL A 326 -3.04 1.69 1.11
N PRO A 327 -3.37 0.61 1.85
CA PRO A 327 -4.67 0.47 2.50
C PRO A 327 -5.00 1.68 3.37
N GLY A 328 -6.25 2.18 3.28
CA GLY A 328 -6.68 3.41 3.93
C GLY A 328 -6.36 3.47 5.43
N SER A 329 -6.58 2.38 6.17
CA SER A 329 -6.26 2.33 7.60
C SER A 329 -4.77 2.52 7.91
N LEU A 330 -3.87 1.95 7.11
CA LEU A 330 -2.43 2.14 7.25
C LEU A 330 -2.02 3.54 6.80
N ARG A 331 -2.58 4.03 5.69
CA ARG A 331 -2.34 5.37 5.15
C ARG A 331 -2.73 6.44 6.17
N ASN A 332 -3.90 6.33 6.79
CA ASN A 332 -4.42 7.27 7.79
C ASN A 332 -3.55 7.26 9.05
N TRP A 333 -3.16 6.07 9.53
CA TRP A 333 -2.27 5.98 10.68
C TRP A 333 -0.90 6.63 10.38
N ILE A 334 -0.27 6.33 9.25
CA ILE A 334 0.98 6.99 8.82
C ILE A 334 0.76 8.51 8.76
N GLY A 335 -0.26 8.93 8.00
CA GLY A 335 -0.71 10.32 7.79
C GLY A 335 0.44 11.31 7.69
N GLY A 336 1.28 11.12 6.68
CA GLY A 336 2.39 12.00 6.30
C GLY A 336 3.67 11.92 7.15
N ARG A 337 3.64 11.19 8.27
CA ARG A 337 4.77 11.15 9.22
C ARG A 337 5.98 10.39 8.69
N SER A 338 7.16 10.80 9.17
CA SER A 338 8.44 10.15 8.92
C SER A 338 8.60 8.87 9.75
N TYR A 339 9.51 7.97 9.34
CA TYR A 339 9.81 6.79 10.14
C TYR A 339 10.22 7.12 11.58
N PRO A 340 11.11 8.09 11.87
CA PRO A 340 11.42 8.48 13.25
C PRO A 340 10.18 8.80 14.11
N GLU A 341 9.18 9.51 13.57
CA GLU A 341 7.92 9.79 14.28
C GLU A 341 7.06 8.54 14.48
N LEU A 342 7.07 7.59 13.54
CA LEU A 342 6.38 6.31 13.70
C LEU A 342 7.08 5.41 14.74
N PHE A 343 8.41 5.47 14.82
CA PHE A 343 9.20 4.77 15.84
C PHE A 343 8.98 5.39 17.23
N GLU A 344 8.86 6.71 17.33
CA GLU A 344 8.47 7.40 18.56
C GLU A 344 7.14 6.85 19.10
N GLU A 345 6.11 6.74 18.26
CA GLU A 345 4.81 6.19 18.69
C GLU A 345 4.90 4.71 19.07
N ALA A 346 5.67 3.90 18.33
CA ALA A 346 5.73 2.45 18.54
C ALA A 346 6.67 2.01 19.67
N PHE A 347 7.74 2.76 19.94
CA PHE A 347 8.82 2.41 20.87
C PHE A 347 9.10 3.47 21.95
N GLY A 348 8.45 4.64 21.87
CA GLY A 348 8.58 5.73 22.84
C GLY A 348 9.80 6.65 22.66
N THR A 349 10.51 6.51 21.54
CA THR A 349 11.70 7.31 21.18
C THR A 349 11.90 7.27 19.65
N PRO A 350 12.50 8.28 18.99
CA PRO A 350 12.45 8.39 17.54
C PRO A 350 13.55 7.60 16.81
N GLU A 351 14.45 6.93 17.55
CA GLU A 351 15.58 6.26 16.91
C GLU A 351 15.12 5.01 16.13
N VAL A 352 15.43 5.03 14.85
CA VAL A 352 15.31 3.89 13.95
C VAL A 352 16.56 3.02 14.13
N THR A 353 16.41 1.88 14.83
CA THR A 353 17.51 0.94 15.04
C THR A 353 17.24 -0.39 14.34
N PRO A 354 18.29 -1.16 13.99
CA PRO A 354 18.13 -2.50 13.41
C PRO A 354 17.24 -3.41 14.25
N ALA A 355 17.44 -3.39 15.57
CA ALA A 355 16.65 -4.19 16.49
C ALA A 355 15.16 -3.81 16.47
N ARG A 356 14.85 -2.51 16.42
CA ARG A 356 13.47 -2.02 16.38
C ARG A 356 12.79 -2.28 15.05
N ILE A 357 13.51 -2.22 13.93
CA ILE A 357 13.01 -2.66 12.61
C ILE A 357 12.59 -4.13 12.69
N ALA A 358 13.48 -5.01 13.17
CA ALA A 358 13.20 -6.44 13.30
C ALA A 358 12.02 -6.73 14.25
N MET A 359 11.96 -6.06 15.40
CA MET A 359 10.86 -6.18 16.34
C MET A 359 9.52 -5.72 15.75
N ALA A 360 9.49 -4.59 15.02
CA ALA A 360 8.27 -4.10 14.40
C ALA A 360 7.75 -5.08 13.34
N VAL A 361 8.61 -5.52 12.42
CA VAL A 361 8.25 -6.50 11.38
C VAL A 361 7.76 -7.81 12.02
N ALA A 362 8.46 -8.35 13.01
CA ALA A 362 8.04 -9.53 13.74
C ALA A 362 6.68 -9.35 14.45
N THR A 363 6.38 -8.15 14.95
CA THR A 363 5.06 -7.84 15.53
C THR A 363 3.95 -7.85 14.49
N HIS A 364 4.20 -7.36 13.28
CA HIS A 364 3.25 -7.46 12.17
C HIS A 364 2.99 -8.92 11.78
N GLU A 365 4.04 -9.72 11.58
CA GLU A 365 3.92 -11.14 11.18
C GLU A 365 3.14 -11.97 12.21
N ARG A 366 3.22 -11.65 13.50
CA ARG A 366 2.41 -12.30 14.56
C ARG A 366 0.91 -12.07 14.42
N GLN A 367 0.47 -11.06 13.68
CA GLN A 367 -0.96 -10.82 13.47
C GLN A 367 -1.54 -11.65 12.31
N LEU A 368 -0.68 -12.31 11.54
CA LEU A 368 -1.06 -12.95 10.28
C LEU A 368 -1.34 -14.43 10.49
N PHE A 369 -2.35 -14.71 11.32
CA PHE A 369 -2.78 -16.05 11.66
C PHE A 369 -4.14 -16.38 11.01
N SER A 370 -4.20 -17.49 10.27
CA SER A 370 -5.35 -17.87 9.44
C SER A 370 -6.25 -18.84 10.19
N ASP A 371 -7.18 -18.32 10.99
CA ASP A 371 -8.04 -19.03 11.94
C ASP A 371 -9.51 -19.19 11.48
N GLN A 372 -9.82 -18.93 10.21
CA GLN A 372 -11.19 -18.95 9.67
C GLN A 372 -11.37 -19.90 8.47
N THR A 373 -10.61 -21.00 8.44
CA THR A 373 -10.75 -22.02 7.40
C THR A 373 -12.04 -22.85 7.62
N PRO A 374 -12.60 -23.50 6.58
CA PRO A 374 -13.71 -24.44 6.77
C PRO A 374 -13.37 -25.59 7.72
N LEU A 375 -12.10 -25.99 7.82
CA LEU A 375 -11.63 -26.97 8.81
C LEU A 375 -11.78 -26.45 10.25
N ASP A 376 -11.47 -25.17 10.50
CA ASP A 376 -11.69 -24.53 11.82
C ASP A 376 -13.18 -24.51 12.17
N ARG A 377 -14.04 -24.16 11.21
CA ARG A 377 -15.50 -24.14 11.40
C ARG A 377 -16.09 -25.54 11.59
N TRP A 378 -15.56 -26.54 10.90
CA TRP A 378 -15.94 -27.94 11.10
C TRP A 378 -15.55 -28.45 12.49
N GLY A 379 -14.32 -28.18 12.94
CA GLY A 379 -13.87 -28.53 14.30
C GLY A 379 -14.70 -27.86 15.42
N ALA A 380 -15.33 -26.72 15.09
CA ALA A 380 -16.25 -25.99 15.96
C ALA A 380 -17.73 -26.36 15.81
N SER A 381 -18.08 -27.36 14.99
CA SER A 381 -19.48 -27.75 14.68
C SER A 381 -20.33 -26.68 14.01
N ILE A 382 -19.71 -25.76 13.27
CA ILE A 382 -20.37 -24.62 12.62
C ILE A 382 -20.69 -24.93 11.15
N GLU A 383 -19.78 -25.59 10.45
CA GLU A 383 -19.92 -25.95 9.03
C GLU A 383 -19.60 -27.44 8.85
N GLN A 384 -20.21 -28.09 7.86
CA GLN A 384 -19.89 -29.48 7.50
C GLN A 384 -18.92 -29.52 6.31
N LEU A 385 -17.99 -30.47 6.35
CA LEU A 385 -17.19 -30.83 5.18
C LEU A 385 -18.03 -31.71 4.24
N THR A 386 -17.78 -31.62 2.94
CA THR A 386 -18.41 -32.48 1.93
C THR A 386 -18.02 -33.95 2.15
N PRO A 387 -18.78 -34.93 1.63
CA PRO A 387 -18.42 -36.34 1.72
C PRO A 387 -17.02 -36.66 1.16
N GLN A 388 -16.62 -35.97 0.09
CA GLN A 388 -15.30 -36.15 -0.51
C GLN A 388 -14.18 -35.62 0.40
N GLU A 389 -14.35 -34.42 0.96
CA GLU A 389 -13.41 -33.82 1.92
C GLU A 389 -13.31 -34.67 3.20
N MET A 390 -14.43 -35.23 3.70
CA MET A 390 -14.44 -36.13 4.85
C MET A 390 -13.69 -37.44 4.58
N ASN A 391 -13.85 -38.02 3.38
CA ASN A 391 -13.05 -39.17 2.97
C ASN A 391 -11.56 -38.81 2.89
N GLY A 392 -11.23 -37.61 2.41
CA GLY A 392 -9.87 -37.08 2.38
C GLY A 392 -9.26 -36.90 3.77
N LEU A 393 -10.03 -36.36 4.72
CA LEU A 393 -9.65 -36.26 6.13
C LEU A 393 -9.36 -37.64 6.75
N SER A 394 -10.23 -38.62 6.50
CA SER A 394 -10.02 -40.00 6.95
C SER A 394 -8.72 -40.59 6.39
N LEU A 395 -8.43 -40.35 5.11
CA LEU A 395 -7.17 -40.75 4.49
C LEU A 395 -5.96 -40.02 5.08
N PHE A 396 -6.07 -38.72 5.34
CA PHE A 396 -5.00 -37.92 5.95
C PHE A 396 -4.56 -38.50 7.30
N VAL A 397 -5.52 -38.97 8.11
CA VAL A 397 -5.25 -39.65 9.39
C VAL A 397 -4.71 -41.06 9.15
N ASN A 398 -5.43 -41.89 8.38
CA ASN A 398 -5.10 -43.31 8.23
C ASN A 398 -3.82 -43.59 7.43
N LYS A 399 -3.42 -42.67 6.54
CA LYS A 399 -2.15 -42.72 5.81
C LYS A 399 -1.00 -42.05 6.59
N ARG A 400 -1.24 -41.60 7.83
CA ARG A 400 -0.26 -41.03 8.76
C ARG A 400 0.31 -39.67 8.33
N CYS A 401 -0.39 -38.92 7.48
CA CYS A 401 -0.01 -37.52 7.17
C CYS A 401 -0.03 -36.66 8.43
N ILE A 402 -0.98 -36.96 9.33
CA ILE A 402 -1.17 -36.30 10.61
C ILE A 402 0.03 -36.44 11.56
N ASP A 403 0.91 -37.44 11.39
CA ASP A 403 2.01 -37.67 12.33
C ASP A 403 3.05 -36.52 12.31
N CYS A 404 3.20 -35.85 11.16
CA CYS A 404 3.99 -34.62 11.02
C CYS A 404 3.09 -33.38 10.90
N HIS A 405 1.96 -33.49 10.21
CA HIS A 405 1.02 -32.37 9.99
C HIS A 405 -0.11 -32.39 11.01
N THR A 406 0.24 -32.21 12.29
CA THR A 406 -0.67 -32.32 13.44
C THR A 406 -1.11 -30.96 14.00
N GLY A 407 -2.06 -31.00 14.93
CA GLY A 407 -2.48 -29.88 15.77
C GLY A 407 -3.14 -28.74 15.00
N SER A 408 -3.35 -27.61 15.70
CA SER A 408 -3.99 -26.43 15.12
C SER A 408 -3.19 -25.83 13.96
N LEU A 409 -1.86 -25.97 13.97
CA LEU A 409 -1.00 -25.43 12.91
C LEU A 409 -0.94 -26.33 11.65
N LEU A 410 -1.40 -27.59 11.72
CA LEU A 410 -1.16 -28.60 10.69
C LEU A 410 0.34 -28.79 10.39
N ALA A 411 1.16 -28.72 11.44
CA ALA A 411 2.60 -28.93 11.46
C ALA A 411 3.10 -29.15 12.89
N ASP A 412 4.07 -30.02 13.05
CA ASP A 412 4.77 -30.33 14.32
C ASP A 412 5.90 -29.34 14.65
N ASN A 413 6.30 -28.47 13.71
CA ASN A 413 7.49 -27.60 13.78
C ASN A 413 8.83 -28.37 13.89
N GLU A 414 8.85 -29.66 13.58
CA GLU A 414 10.05 -30.50 13.58
C GLU A 414 10.71 -30.55 12.19
N PHE A 415 11.89 -31.17 12.11
CA PHE A 415 12.70 -31.27 10.89
C PHE A 415 12.77 -32.70 10.39
N HIS A 416 12.36 -32.94 9.14
CA HIS A 416 12.32 -34.28 8.55
C HIS A 416 12.99 -34.32 7.18
N ASN A 417 13.70 -35.41 6.89
CA ASN A 417 14.11 -35.74 5.53
C ASN A 417 13.07 -36.68 4.91
N ILE A 418 12.40 -36.21 3.87
CA ILE A 418 11.35 -36.97 3.16
C ILE A 418 11.81 -37.49 1.79
N GLY A 419 13.08 -37.30 1.43
CA GLY A 419 13.63 -37.79 0.16
C GLY A 419 13.18 -37.00 -1.08
N VAL A 420 13.00 -35.67 -0.98
CA VAL A 420 12.75 -34.80 -2.15
C VAL A 420 13.98 -34.70 -3.05
N ARG A 421 15.18 -34.65 -2.45
CA ARG A 421 16.49 -34.49 -3.11
C ARG A 421 17.54 -35.31 -2.35
N PRO A 422 18.70 -35.62 -2.96
CA PRO A 422 19.84 -36.16 -2.23
C PRO A 422 20.23 -35.27 -1.03
N GLN A 423 20.47 -35.87 0.15
CA GLN A 423 20.66 -35.13 1.41
C GLN A 423 21.87 -34.17 1.42
N LEU A 424 22.87 -34.41 0.56
CA LEU A 424 24.10 -33.63 0.50
C LEU A 424 24.05 -32.48 -0.53
N GLU A 425 23.03 -32.45 -1.39
CA GLU A 425 22.80 -31.35 -2.34
C GLU A 425 22.47 -30.06 -1.59
N ASP A 426 21.62 -30.18 -0.56
CA ASP A 426 21.30 -29.14 0.39
C ASP A 426 21.12 -29.80 1.76
N ARG A 427 22.12 -29.64 2.63
CA ARG A 427 22.17 -30.27 3.95
C ARG A 427 21.06 -29.79 4.89
N GLY A 428 20.34 -28.72 4.58
CA GLY A 428 19.22 -28.25 5.39
C GLY A 428 19.59 -28.03 6.85
N ARG A 429 18.84 -28.66 7.77
CA ARG A 429 19.09 -28.60 9.22
C ARG A 429 20.49 -29.07 9.60
N GLY A 430 21.04 -30.08 8.91
CA GLY A 430 22.40 -30.60 9.14
C GLY A 430 23.50 -29.56 8.95
N ALA A 431 23.29 -28.52 8.13
CA ALA A 431 24.22 -27.40 8.03
C ALA A 431 24.21 -26.50 9.27
N ILE A 432 23.07 -26.43 9.98
CA ILE A 432 22.88 -25.59 11.17
C ILE A 432 23.34 -26.33 12.43
N THR A 433 23.02 -27.62 12.54
CA THR A 433 23.38 -28.45 13.71
C THR A 433 24.79 -29.05 13.60
N ASN A 434 25.35 -29.07 12.39
CA ASN A 434 26.57 -29.79 12.05
C ASN A 434 26.51 -31.30 12.38
N ASN A 435 25.30 -31.88 12.41
CA ASN A 435 25.07 -33.29 12.66
C ASN A 435 24.61 -33.99 11.37
N PRO A 436 25.35 -35.00 10.86
CA PRO A 436 24.96 -35.74 9.66
C PRO A 436 23.58 -36.43 9.73
N VAL A 437 23.06 -36.71 10.93
CA VAL A 437 21.70 -37.26 11.11
C VAL A 437 20.62 -36.26 10.66
N ASP A 438 20.93 -34.96 10.63
CA ASP A 438 20.00 -33.92 10.20
C ASP A 438 20.20 -33.52 8.73
N ASP A 439 21.10 -34.18 7.99
CA ASP A 439 21.38 -33.83 6.60
C ASP A 439 20.14 -34.04 5.73
N GLY A 440 19.77 -33.01 4.96
CA GLY A 440 18.58 -33.02 4.11
C GLY A 440 17.25 -32.91 4.87
N ALA A 441 17.28 -32.71 6.20
CA ALA A 441 16.09 -32.47 6.99
C ALA A 441 15.64 -31.01 6.91
N PHE A 442 14.34 -30.80 6.74
CA PHE A 442 13.71 -29.48 6.66
C PHE A 442 12.46 -29.40 7.52
N LYS A 443 12.15 -28.18 7.97
CA LYS A 443 11.00 -27.93 8.83
C LYS A 443 9.71 -28.34 8.14
N THR A 444 8.84 -29.08 8.85
CA THR A 444 7.48 -29.36 8.40
C THR A 444 6.73 -28.04 8.17
N PRO A 445 6.29 -27.72 6.93
CA PRO A 445 5.51 -26.53 6.68
C PRO A 445 4.06 -26.72 7.16
N THR A 446 3.44 -25.67 7.71
CA THR A 446 1.99 -25.67 7.95
C THR A 446 1.23 -25.93 6.65
N LEU A 447 0.17 -26.75 6.70
CA LEU A 447 -0.71 -26.97 5.55
C LEU A 447 -1.88 -25.98 5.45
N ARG A 448 -2.02 -25.04 6.41
CA ARG A 448 -3.00 -23.95 6.27
C ARG A 448 -2.70 -23.14 5.02
N ASN A 449 -3.68 -22.89 4.17
CA ASN A 449 -3.58 -22.21 2.88
C ASN A 449 -2.69 -22.94 1.85
N VAL A 450 -2.48 -24.26 1.97
CA VAL A 450 -1.61 -25.00 1.05
C VAL A 450 -2.09 -24.95 -0.40
N GLU A 451 -3.39 -24.87 -0.64
CA GLU A 451 -3.99 -24.69 -1.97
C GLU A 451 -3.36 -23.56 -2.79
N LEU A 452 -3.01 -22.45 -2.13
CA LEU A 452 -2.56 -21.22 -2.75
C LEU A 452 -1.06 -21.21 -3.08
N ARG A 453 -0.32 -22.27 -2.75
CA ARG A 453 1.14 -22.24 -2.63
C ARG A 453 1.90 -22.92 -3.76
N GLY A 454 1.29 -23.24 -4.90
CA GLY A 454 2.06 -23.76 -6.03
C GLY A 454 3.22 -22.81 -6.42
N PRO A 455 4.40 -23.30 -6.84
CA PRO A 455 4.88 -24.70 -6.76
C PRO A 455 5.38 -25.10 -5.35
N TYR A 456 5.31 -26.39 -5.03
CA TYR A 456 5.50 -26.97 -3.70
C TYR A 456 6.94 -27.41 -3.39
N MET A 457 7.16 -27.75 -2.12
CA MET A 457 8.45 -28.06 -1.50
C MET A 457 9.40 -26.85 -1.43
N ARG A 458 10.54 -27.02 -0.75
CA ARG A 458 11.54 -25.96 -0.61
C ARG A 458 12.19 -25.55 -1.94
N ASN A 459 12.17 -26.43 -2.94
CA ASN A 459 12.82 -26.25 -4.23
C ASN A 459 11.84 -25.96 -5.38
N GLY A 460 10.54 -25.90 -5.12
CA GLY A 460 9.53 -25.62 -6.14
C GLY A 460 9.41 -26.71 -7.22
N GLN A 461 9.78 -27.96 -6.92
CA GLN A 461 9.84 -29.04 -7.91
C GLN A 461 8.46 -29.54 -8.36
N PHE A 462 7.42 -29.44 -7.52
CA PHE A 462 6.07 -29.90 -7.85
C PHE A 462 5.15 -28.72 -8.11
N GLN A 463 4.44 -28.71 -9.23
CA GLN A 463 3.53 -27.62 -9.61
C GLN A 463 2.18 -27.73 -8.91
N THR A 464 1.72 -28.95 -8.66
CA THR A 464 0.35 -29.25 -8.22
C THR A 464 0.32 -30.06 -6.92
N LEU A 465 -0.78 -29.99 -6.17
CA LEU A 465 -0.98 -30.84 -4.99
C LEU A 465 -1.08 -32.31 -5.37
N GLU A 466 -1.59 -32.59 -6.56
CA GLU A 466 -1.69 -33.91 -7.15
C GLU A 466 -0.29 -34.54 -7.32
N GLU A 467 0.70 -33.78 -7.77
CA GLU A 467 2.11 -34.21 -7.83
C GLU A 467 2.72 -34.44 -6.44
N VAL A 468 2.39 -33.60 -5.46
CA VAL A 468 2.82 -33.77 -4.06
C VAL A 468 2.23 -35.05 -3.47
N VAL A 469 0.95 -35.32 -3.68
CA VAL A 469 0.31 -36.56 -3.22
C VAL A 469 0.91 -37.77 -3.92
N GLU A 470 1.21 -37.68 -5.22
CA GLU A 470 1.89 -38.75 -5.93
C GLU A 470 3.31 -39.00 -5.40
N PHE A 471 4.02 -37.95 -4.96
CA PHE A 471 5.34 -38.06 -4.35
C PHE A 471 5.32 -38.89 -3.06
N TYR A 472 4.37 -38.61 -2.17
CA TYR A 472 4.20 -39.44 -0.99
C TYR A 472 3.69 -40.84 -1.33
N ASN A 473 2.80 -40.97 -2.32
CA ASN A 473 2.24 -42.26 -2.72
C ASN A 473 3.31 -43.26 -3.20
N ARG A 474 4.36 -42.76 -3.87
CA ARG A 474 5.51 -43.59 -4.32
C ARG A 474 6.63 -43.75 -3.28
N GLY A 475 6.54 -43.07 -2.13
CA GLY A 475 7.47 -43.23 -1.01
C GLY A 475 8.72 -42.33 -1.06
N GLY A 476 8.62 -41.17 -1.70
CA GLY A 476 9.75 -40.25 -1.92
C GLY A 476 10.56 -40.59 -3.17
N ASP A 477 11.42 -39.66 -3.60
CA ASP A 477 12.20 -39.77 -4.84
C ASP A 477 13.66 -40.20 -4.60
N HIS A 478 14.16 -40.03 -3.37
CA HIS A 478 15.53 -40.34 -2.97
C HIS A 478 15.59 -41.12 -1.66
N ASP A 479 16.67 -41.87 -1.49
CA ASP A 479 16.95 -42.65 -0.28
C ASP A 479 18.13 -42.09 0.51
N ALA A 480 18.06 -42.24 1.83
CA ALA A 480 19.02 -41.73 2.79
C ALA A 480 18.84 -42.44 4.15
N PRO A 481 19.92 -42.65 4.94
CA PRO A 481 19.85 -43.37 6.22
C PRO A 481 18.96 -42.72 7.28
N ASN A 482 18.71 -41.41 7.18
CA ASN A 482 17.92 -40.64 8.13
C ASN A 482 16.46 -40.41 7.68
N ILE A 483 16.00 -41.08 6.62
CA ILE A 483 14.57 -41.08 6.24
C ILE A 483 13.82 -42.11 7.07
N ASP A 484 12.77 -41.70 7.77
CA ASP A 484 11.87 -42.63 8.46
C ASP A 484 11.04 -43.43 7.45
N ARG A 485 11.47 -44.65 7.14
CA ARG A 485 10.78 -45.58 6.23
C ARG A 485 9.50 -46.19 6.79
N GLN A 486 9.18 -45.97 8.06
CA GLN A 486 7.84 -46.27 8.57
C GLN A 486 6.84 -45.21 8.16
N LEU A 487 7.25 -43.96 8.01
CA LEU A 487 6.40 -42.84 7.58
C LEU A 487 6.44 -42.67 6.06
N ILE A 488 7.63 -42.57 5.48
CA ILE A 488 7.87 -42.34 4.05
C ILE A 488 8.05 -43.68 3.33
N ARG A 489 6.91 -44.21 2.86
CA ARG A 489 6.78 -45.51 2.19
C ARG A 489 5.75 -45.44 1.08
N ASN A 490 5.72 -46.44 0.20
CA ASN A 490 4.65 -46.56 -0.80
C ASN A 490 3.29 -46.70 -0.10
N LEU A 491 2.36 -45.78 -0.40
CA LEU A 491 1.05 -45.70 0.26
C LEU A 491 -0.06 -46.48 -0.46
N GLN A 492 0.22 -46.96 -1.68
CA GLN A 492 -0.66 -47.74 -2.54
C GLN A 492 -2.07 -47.13 -2.69
N MET A 493 -2.15 -45.81 -2.79
CA MET A 493 -3.42 -45.09 -2.94
C MET A 493 -3.96 -45.22 -4.37
N THR A 494 -5.26 -45.50 -4.46
CA THR A 494 -6.02 -45.44 -5.71
C THR A 494 -6.19 -44.00 -6.21
N SER A 495 -6.54 -43.83 -7.49
CA SER A 495 -6.82 -42.50 -8.05
C SER A 495 -7.90 -41.73 -7.29
N GLN A 496 -8.95 -42.42 -6.82
CA GLN A 496 -10.02 -41.81 -6.04
C GLN A 496 -9.53 -41.37 -4.64
N GLU A 497 -8.73 -42.19 -3.95
CA GLU A 497 -8.16 -41.81 -2.66
C GLU A 497 -7.25 -40.58 -2.79
N LYS A 498 -6.42 -40.52 -3.84
CA LYS A 498 -5.59 -39.34 -4.12
C LYS A 498 -6.44 -38.10 -4.35
N ALA A 499 -7.51 -38.20 -5.14
CA ALA A 499 -8.44 -37.09 -5.38
C ALA A 499 -9.15 -36.64 -4.09
N ASN A 500 -9.55 -37.57 -3.22
CA ASN A 500 -10.17 -37.24 -1.93
C ASN A 500 -9.18 -36.50 -1.01
N LEU A 501 -7.93 -36.96 -0.92
CA LEU A 501 -6.90 -36.30 -0.11
C LEU A 501 -6.61 -34.88 -0.61
N VAL A 502 -6.50 -34.70 -1.93
CA VAL A 502 -6.32 -33.37 -2.52
C VAL A 502 -7.52 -32.45 -2.24
N ALA A 503 -8.76 -32.96 -2.35
CA ALA A 503 -9.95 -32.19 -2.03
C ALA A 503 -9.93 -31.69 -0.57
N PHE A 504 -9.46 -32.53 0.36
CA PHE A 504 -9.28 -32.15 1.77
C PHE A 504 -8.20 -31.08 1.98
N MET A 505 -7.11 -31.12 1.22
CA MET A 505 -6.01 -30.14 1.33
C MET A 505 -6.31 -28.79 0.66
N LYS A 506 -7.37 -28.71 -0.16
CA LYS A 506 -7.80 -27.48 -0.84
C LYS A 506 -8.72 -26.65 0.08
N ARG A 507 -10.00 -26.50 -0.30
CA ARG A 507 -11.01 -25.69 0.38
C ARG A 507 -10.97 -25.80 1.92
N PRO A 508 -10.88 -26.99 2.56
CA PRO A 508 -10.92 -27.08 4.01
C PRO A 508 -9.78 -26.36 4.72
N MET A 509 -8.59 -26.27 4.12
CA MET A 509 -7.42 -25.65 4.73
C MET A 509 -7.20 -24.19 4.32
N THR A 510 -8.01 -23.65 3.43
CA THR A 510 -7.84 -22.30 2.85
C THR A 510 -8.70 -21.27 3.59
N ASP A 511 -8.07 -20.24 4.13
CA ASP A 511 -8.74 -19.07 4.71
C ASP A 511 -9.08 -18.08 3.59
N ILE A 512 -10.36 -17.74 3.50
CA ILE A 512 -10.87 -16.85 2.45
C ILE A 512 -10.21 -15.47 2.52
N ARG A 513 -9.89 -14.98 3.72
CA ARG A 513 -9.26 -13.67 3.91
C ARG A 513 -7.84 -13.64 3.36
N VAL A 514 -7.15 -14.78 3.40
CA VAL A 514 -5.79 -14.90 2.84
C VAL A 514 -5.85 -14.86 1.30
N ARG A 515 -6.77 -15.61 0.71
CA ARG A 515 -6.94 -15.67 -0.75
C ARG A 515 -7.37 -14.33 -1.35
N ASP A 516 -8.30 -13.67 -0.67
CA ASP A 516 -8.94 -12.45 -1.16
C ASP A 516 -8.28 -11.18 -0.54
N GLU A 517 -7.12 -11.34 0.12
CA GLU A 517 -6.34 -10.26 0.77
C GLU A 517 -7.17 -9.36 1.70
N LEU A 518 -8.11 -9.95 2.44
CA LEU A 518 -8.93 -9.22 3.41
C LEU A 518 -8.16 -9.03 4.72
N PRO A 519 -8.42 -7.95 5.47
CA PRO A 519 -7.78 -7.72 6.76
C PRO A 519 -7.84 -8.93 7.72
N PRO A 520 -6.73 -9.28 8.40
CA PRO A 520 -5.48 -8.53 8.51
C PRO A 520 -4.46 -8.81 7.39
N PHE A 521 -4.82 -9.54 6.35
CA PHE A 521 -3.95 -9.92 5.23
C PHE A 521 -3.97 -8.91 4.07
N ASP A 522 -4.66 -7.79 4.23
CA ASP A 522 -4.66 -6.68 3.29
C ASP A 522 -3.27 -6.04 3.20
N ARG A 523 -2.94 -5.54 2.01
CA ARG A 523 -1.57 -5.08 1.70
C ARG A 523 -1.56 -3.87 0.78
N PRO A 524 -0.46 -3.10 0.79
CA PRO A 524 -0.12 -2.19 -0.31
C PRO A 524 0.05 -2.90 -1.66
N LYS A 525 -0.17 -2.16 -2.74
CA LYS A 525 0.28 -2.50 -4.09
C LYS A 525 1.65 -1.86 -4.32
N LEU A 526 2.67 -2.68 -4.58
CA LEU A 526 4.07 -2.25 -4.65
C LEU A 526 4.41 -1.57 -5.99
N TYR A 527 5.51 -0.81 -6.05
CA TYR A 527 5.97 -0.19 -7.30
C TYR A 527 6.26 -1.25 -8.35
N THR A 528 6.84 -2.40 -7.97
CA THR A 528 7.11 -3.51 -8.90
C THR A 528 5.88 -4.18 -9.48
N GLU A 529 4.68 -3.89 -8.97
CA GLU A 529 3.38 -4.34 -9.52
C GLU A 529 2.71 -3.28 -10.42
N SER A 530 3.30 -2.09 -10.50
CA SER A 530 2.68 -0.93 -11.14
C SER A 530 3.14 -0.75 -12.60
N ASN A 531 2.43 0.13 -13.31
CA ASN A 531 2.85 0.59 -14.64
C ASN A 531 4.01 1.61 -14.59
N ARG A 532 4.52 1.95 -13.40
CA ARG A 532 5.65 2.87 -13.20
C ARG A 532 7.00 2.21 -13.47
N VAL A 533 7.05 0.88 -13.53
CA VAL A 533 8.27 0.13 -13.87
C VAL A 533 8.70 0.46 -15.31
N PRO A 534 9.98 0.83 -15.55
CA PRO A 534 10.47 1.11 -16.89
C PRO A 534 10.21 -0.04 -17.87
N THR A 535 9.78 0.29 -19.09
CA THR A 535 9.48 -0.70 -20.13
C THR A 535 10.48 -0.63 -21.26
N VAL A 536 10.86 -1.79 -21.82
CA VAL A 536 11.81 -1.87 -22.94
C VAL A 536 11.09 -2.29 -24.21
N VAL A 537 10.92 -1.36 -25.16
CA VAL A 537 10.06 -1.52 -26.34
C VAL A 537 10.67 -0.91 -27.61
N GLY A 538 9.96 -1.02 -28.74
CA GLY A 538 10.38 -0.43 -30.02
C GLY A 538 11.55 -1.14 -30.68
N GLU A 539 12.09 -0.55 -31.75
CA GLU A 539 13.17 -1.11 -32.56
C GLU A 539 14.56 -0.75 -32.03
N GLY A 540 15.52 -1.65 -32.23
CA GLY A 540 16.95 -1.41 -32.03
C GLY A 540 17.73 -1.57 -33.33
N ARG A 541 19.06 -1.39 -33.28
CA ARG A 541 19.97 -1.66 -34.41
C ARG A 541 20.95 -2.75 -33.99
N GLN A 542 21.03 -3.80 -34.78
CA GLN A 542 21.97 -4.89 -34.54
C GLN A 542 23.42 -4.45 -34.78
N GLY A 543 24.35 -5.06 -34.05
CA GLY A 543 25.78 -5.01 -34.35
C GLY A 543 26.16 -5.86 -35.56
N PHE A 544 27.45 -5.89 -35.86
CA PHE A 544 28.00 -6.73 -36.93
C PHE A 544 27.78 -8.23 -36.69
N ASP A 545 27.72 -8.63 -35.42
CA ASP A 545 27.42 -10.00 -35.00
C ASP A 545 25.93 -10.39 -35.10
N GLY A 546 25.08 -9.47 -35.57
CA GLY A 546 23.64 -9.67 -35.72
C GLY A 546 22.85 -9.52 -34.42
N LYS A 547 23.47 -9.13 -33.30
CA LYS A 547 22.77 -8.94 -32.02
C LYS A 547 22.35 -7.50 -31.81
N VAL A 548 21.14 -7.32 -31.26
CA VAL A 548 20.67 -6.03 -30.76
C VAL A 548 20.99 -5.95 -29.27
N PRO A 549 21.73 -4.93 -28.79
CA PRO A 549 21.97 -4.73 -27.37
C PRO A 549 20.67 -4.69 -26.57
N LYS A 550 20.63 -5.37 -25.42
CA LYS A 550 19.44 -5.48 -24.58
C LYS A 550 19.56 -4.56 -23.37
N ALA A 551 18.74 -3.51 -23.33
CA ALA A 551 18.63 -2.65 -22.16
C ALA A 551 17.85 -3.34 -21.03
N ILE A 552 18.23 -3.07 -19.79
CA ILE A 552 17.56 -3.53 -18.57
C ILE A 552 17.42 -2.31 -17.65
N ALA A 553 16.19 -2.01 -17.23
CA ALA A 553 15.89 -0.97 -16.26
C ALA A 553 14.69 -1.44 -15.42
N VAL A 554 14.88 -1.57 -14.11
CA VAL A 554 13.86 -2.09 -13.18
C VAL A 554 13.71 -1.24 -11.93
N GLU A 555 14.72 -0.43 -11.60
CA GLU A 555 14.71 0.46 -10.44
C GLU A 555 13.72 1.62 -10.65
N PRO A 556 13.09 2.12 -9.59
CA PRO A 556 12.06 3.15 -9.70
C PRO A 556 12.66 4.51 -10.12
N PRO A 557 12.12 5.12 -11.19
CA PRO A 557 12.54 6.44 -11.64
C PRO A 557 11.87 7.55 -10.81
N PHE A 558 12.07 7.60 -9.50
CA PHE A 558 11.45 8.63 -8.66
C PHE A 558 12.34 9.85 -8.46
N LEU A 559 11.71 10.98 -8.16
CA LEU A 559 12.38 12.24 -7.93
C LEU A 559 13.40 12.16 -6.79
N GLY A 560 14.63 12.63 -7.05
CA GLY A 560 15.71 12.55 -6.05
C GLY A 560 16.27 11.13 -5.84
N ASN A 561 15.90 10.14 -6.66
CA ASN A 561 16.52 8.83 -6.57
C ASN A 561 18.03 8.93 -6.86
N GLY A 562 18.85 8.72 -5.83
CA GLY A 562 20.30 8.78 -5.93
C GLY A 562 20.94 7.68 -6.78
N SER A 563 20.20 6.63 -7.13
CA SER A 563 20.69 5.49 -7.92
C SER A 563 19.56 4.92 -8.77
N PHE A 564 19.37 5.44 -9.98
CA PHE A 564 18.51 4.85 -11.01
C PHE A 564 19.39 4.15 -12.05
N THR A 565 19.45 2.82 -11.98
CA THR A 565 20.39 2.01 -12.74
C THR A 565 19.78 1.48 -14.02
N VAL A 566 20.45 1.75 -15.15
CA VAL A 566 20.14 1.19 -16.45
C VAL A 566 21.35 0.36 -16.89
N ALA A 567 21.11 -0.88 -17.31
CA ALA A 567 22.13 -1.81 -17.75
C ALA A 567 21.94 -2.20 -19.22
N VAL A 568 22.99 -2.77 -19.82
CA VAL A 568 22.99 -3.31 -21.17
C VAL A 568 23.70 -4.65 -21.24
N GLU A 569 23.10 -5.58 -21.98
CA GLU A 569 23.66 -6.87 -22.36
C GLU A 569 23.75 -7.01 -23.88
N ASP A 570 24.41 -8.07 -24.37
CA ASP A 570 24.57 -8.39 -25.79
C ASP A 570 25.28 -7.29 -26.61
N GLY A 571 26.16 -6.50 -25.96
CA GLY A 571 27.08 -5.61 -26.66
C GLY A 571 28.41 -6.29 -27.01
N ASN A 572 29.28 -5.57 -27.73
CA ASN A 572 30.61 -6.08 -28.07
C ASN A 572 31.55 -6.01 -26.84
N PRO A 573 32.28 -7.08 -26.52
CA PRO A 573 33.25 -7.06 -25.42
C PRO A 573 34.28 -5.94 -25.57
N GLY A 574 34.52 -5.17 -24.49
CA GLY A 574 35.47 -4.06 -24.47
C GLY A 574 35.03 -2.79 -25.22
N ALA A 575 33.84 -2.78 -25.84
CA ALA A 575 33.35 -1.61 -26.55
C ALA A 575 32.96 -0.47 -25.58
N GLN A 576 33.09 0.77 -26.06
CA GLN A 576 32.48 1.93 -25.39
C GLN A 576 30.97 1.90 -25.65
N ALA A 577 30.19 2.01 -24.58
CA ALA A 577 28.74 2.06 -24.63
C ALA A 577 28.24 3.34 -23.95
N ARG A 578 27.43 4.13 -24.67
CA ARG A 578 26.84 5.37 -24.17
C ARG A 578 25.36 5.18 -23.90
N LEU A 579 24.93 5.50 -22.68
CA LEU A 579 23.53 5.65 -22.32
C LEU A 579 23.13 7.10 -22.56
N VAL A 580 22.00 7.31 -23.24
CA VAL A 580 21.39 8.62 -23.45
C VAL A 580 19.97 8.56 -22.90
N LEU A 581 19.65 9.47 -21.98
CA LEU A 581 18.33 9.66 -21.37
C LEU A 581 17.77 11.03 -21.80
N ASP A 582 16.64 11.02 -22.48
CA ASP A 582 16.08 12.22 -23.12
C ASP A 582 14.54 12.22 -23.07
N ASP A 583 13.92 13.39 -23.05
CA ASP A 583 12.47 13.61 -23.07
C ASP A 583 11.86 13.43 -24.47
N ARG A 584 12.70 13.21 -25.48
CA ARG A 584 12.31 12.70 -26.80
C ARG A 584 13.12 11.45 -27.11
N ASP A 585 12.49 10.44 -27.73
CA ASP A 585 13.18 9.20 -28.10
C ASP A 585 14.44 9.52 -28.94
N PRO A 586 15.66 9.25 -28.43
CA PRO A 586 16.91 9.52 -29.16
C PRO A 586 17.01 8.76 -30.50
N GLY A 587 16.19 7.72 -30.66
CA GLY A 587 16.04 6.95 -31.89
C GLY A 587 17.28 6.13 -32.26
N ILE A 588 17.22 5.50 -33.43
CA ILE A 588 18.36 4.79 -34.02
C ILE A 588 19.16 5.72 -34.93
N ALA A 589 19.57 6.88 -34.42
CA ALA A 589 20.19 7.95 -35.19
C ALA A 589 21.37 7.49 -36.09
N LEU A 590 21.68 8.29 -37.12
CA LEU A 590 22.81 8.06 -38.04
C LEU A 590 24.18 8.34 -37.39
N SER A 591 24.18 8.99 -36.23
CA SER A 591 25.35 9.25 -35.38
C SER A 591 24.97 9.02 -33.91
N MET A 592 25.95 8.72 -33.05
CA MET A 592 25.70 8.57 -31.62
C MET A 592 25.36 9.94 -30.99
N PRO A 593 24.20 10.10 -30.33
CA PRO A 593 23.91 11.30 -29.59
C PRO A 593 24.91 11.50 -28.45
N VAL A 594 25.41 12.72 -28.29
CA VAL A 594 26.42 13.04 -27.26
C VAL A 594 25.77 13.47 -25.94
N SER A 595 24.54 13.98 -25.98
CA SER A 595 23.78 14.48 -24.82
C SER A 595 22.34 13.99 -24.88
N GLY A 596 21.67 13.97 -23.72
CA GLY A 596 20.23 13.85 -23.59
C GLY A 596 19.70 14.88 -22.59
N SER A 597 18.42 15.24 -22.67
CA SER A 597 17.83 16.27 -21.78
C SER A 597 17.79 15.89 -20.30
N LEU A 598 17.76 14.60 -19.96
CA LEU A 598 17.94 14.13 -18.58
C LEU A 598 19.43 13.85 -18.28
N GLY A 599 20.15 13.33 -19.27
CA GLY A 599 21.60 13.16 -19.19
C GLY A 599 22.16 12.14 -20.17
N SER A 600 23.49 12.05 -20.22
CA SER A 600 24.19 11.01 -20.97
C SER A 600 25.48 10.63 -20.26
N GLU A 601 25.80 9.33 -20.26
CA GLU A 601 26.97 8.79 -19.60
C GLU A 601 27.57 7.65 -20.43
N THR A 602 28.87 7.40 -20.31
CA THR A 602 29.58 6.35 -21.07
C THR A 602 30.29 5.38 -20.15
N THR A 603 30.21 4.09 -20.47
CA THR A 603 30.94 3.03 -19.78
C THR A 603 31.62 2.09 -20.78
N THR A 604 32.58 1.30 -20.30
CA THR A 604 33.25 0.27 -21.10
C THR A 604 32.60 -1.08 -20.80
N LEU A 605 32.15 -1.79 -21.84
CA LEU A 605 31.57 -3.11 -21.68
C LEU A 605 32.63 -4.12 -21.25
N ASN A 606 32.25 -5.02 -20.33
CA ASN A 606 33.14 -6.06 -19.83
C ASN A 606 33.42 -7.16 -20.88
N ALA A 607 34.16 -8.20 -20.48
CA ALA A 607 34.51 -9.32 -21.37
C ALA A 607 33.30 -10.11 -21.92
N ASN A 608 32.13 -10.00 -21.28
CA ASN A 608 30.87 -10.61 -21.71
C ASN A 608 29.99 -9.65 -22.52
N GLY A 609 30.48 -8.44 -22.85
CA GLY A 609 29.71 -7.45 -23.59
C GLY A 609 28.61 -6.78 -22.76
N ARG A 610 28.83 -6.64 -21.44
CA ARG A 610 27.85 -6.12 -20.49
C ARG A 610 28.37 -4.87 -19.77
N GLY A 611 27.50 -3.93 -19.49
CA GLY A 611 27.79 -2.71 -18.73
C GLY A 611 26.55 -2.13 -18.06
N SER A 612 26.73 -1.31 -17.03
CA SER A 612 25.64 -0.59 -16.38
C SER A 612 26.10 0.80 -15.97
N ILE A 613 25.13 1.71 -15.85
CA ILE A 613 25.31 3.07 -15.35
C ILE A 613 24.23 3.29 -14.30
N SER A 614 24.64 3.71 -13.10
CA SER A 614 23.72 4.23 -12.09
C SER A 614 23.66 5.74 -12.23
N PHE A 615 22.48 6.25 -12.56
CA PHE A 615 22.24 7.66 -12.86
C PHE A 615 21.41 8.29 -11.74
N PRO A 616 21.86 9.37 -11.09
CA PRO A 616 21.03 10.06 -10.10
C PRO A 616 19.93 10.86 -10.79
N ILE A 617 18.68 10.67 -10.37
CA ILE A 617 17.56 11.52 -10.80
C ILE A 617 17.59 12.80 -9.96
N PRO A 618 17.71 13.98 -10.59
CA PRO A 618 17.73 15.25 -9.86
C PRO A 618 16.46 15.44 -9.02
N ASN A 619 16.60 16.12 -7.89
CA ASN A 619 15.45 16.56 -7.10
C ASN A 619 14.87 17.87 -7.69
N ASP A 620 14.42 17.80 -8.94
CA ASP A 620 13.81 18.90 -9.70
C ASP A 620 12.35 18.56 -10.04
N GLN A 621 11.41 19.25 -9.39
CA GLN A 621 9.97 18.99 -9.55
C GLN A 621 9.49 19.10 -11.01
N SER A 622 10.18 19.87 -11.86
CA SER A 622 9.85 19.98 -13.29
C SER A 622 10.02 18.67 -14.08
N LEU A 623 10.61 17.64 -13.47
CA LEU A 623 10.77 16.31 -14.05
C LEU A 623 9.58 15.40 -13.79
N VAL A 624 8.77 15.69 -12.77
CA VAL A 624 7.67 14.83 -12.34
C VAL A 624 6.62 14.73 -13.46
N ASN A 625 6.09 13.52 -13.65
CA ASN A 625 5.15 13.13 -14.69
C ASN A 625 5.64 13.29 -16.13
N ARG A 626 6.87 13.73 -16.36
CA ARG A 626 7.44 13.72 -17.71
C ARG A 626 7.87 12.31 -18.09
N VAL A 627 7.65 12.00 -19.36
CA VAL A 627 8.08 10.74 -19.96
C VAL A 627 9.49 10.94 -20.51
N PHE A 628 10.37 10.01 -20.17
CA PHE A 628 11.75 9.96 -20.65
C PHE A 628 12.01 8.64 -21.37
N TYR A 629 12.98 8.70 -22.26
CA TYR A 629 13.42 7.63 -23.13
C TYR A 629 14.90 7.39 -22.95
N GLY A 630 15.28 6.13 -22.75
CA GLY A 630 16.67 5.70 -22.63
C GLY A 630 17.10 4.81 -23.78
N ARG A 631 18.29 5.04 -24.34
CA ARG A 631 18.92 4.13 -25.32
C ARG A 631 20.41 3.95 -25.05
N TRP A 632 20.88 2.72 -25.29
CA TRP A 632 22.29 2.40 -25.34
C TRP A 632 22.80 2.42 -26.78
N TYR A 633 23.93 3.10 -26.98
CA TYR A 633 24.69 3.12 -28.23
C TYR A 633 26.03 2.44 -27.98
N VAL A 634 26.27 1.28 -28.60
CA VAL A 634 27.45 0.46 -28.36
C VAL A 634 28.36 0.53 -29.58
N THR A 635 29.61 0.93 -29.37
CA THR A 635 30.59 1.07 -30.45
C THR A 635 30.84 -0.27 -31.14
N ASP A 636 30.73 -0.28 -32.46
CA ASP A 636 30.96 -1.45 -33.30
C ASP A 636 31.44 -0.98 -34.68
N PRO A 637 32.76 -0.89 -34.92
CA PRO A 637 33.31 -0.37 -36.15
C PRO A 637 32.84 -1.08 -37.43
N ASN A 638 32.36 -2.33 -37.30
CA ASN A 638 31.89 -3.14 -38.43
C ASN A 638 30.37 -3.09 -38.60
N ALA A 639 29.63 -2.56 -37.62
CA ALA A 639 28.18 -2.38 -37.73
C ALA A 639 27.83 -1.18 -38.63
N GLN A 640 26.56 -1.15 -39.05
CA GLN A 640 26.03 0.00 -39.78
C GLN A 640 26.18 1.29 -38.96
N HIS A 641 26.83 2.30 -39.55
CA HIS A 641 27.17 3.58 -38.91
C HIS A 641 28.20 3.49 -37.76
N GLY A 642 28.88 2.35 -37.58
CA GLY A 642 29.94 2.18 -36.59
C GLY A 642 29.43 1.87 -35.17
N PHE A 643 28.15 1.53 -34.99
CA PHE A 643 27.56 1.17 -33.70
C PHE A 643 26.24 0.40 -33.78
N SER A 644 25.94 -0.34 -32.72
CA SER A 644 24.63 -0.94 -32.47
C SER A 644 23.83 -0.12 -31.44
N VAL A 645 22.51 -0.31 -31.42
CA VAL A 645 21.60 0.49 -30.59
C VAL A 645 20.58 -0.41 -29.91
N SER A 646 20.39 -0.24 -28.61
CA SER A 646 19.34 -0.98 -27.90
C SER A 646 17.94 -0.57 -28.33
N ARG A 647 16.96 -1.42 -28.01
CA ARG A 647 15.56 -1.00 -27.90
C ARG A 647 15.43 0.13 -26.86
N ARG A 648 14.38 0.95 -26.94
CA ARG A 648 14.21 2.08 -26.03
C ARG A 648 13.67 1.63 -24.68
N VAL A 649 14.25 2.15 -23.61
CA VAL A 649 13.66 2.17 -22.28
C VAL A 649 12.68 3.34 -22.25
N THR A 650 11.47 3.15 -21.75
CA THR A 650 10.48 4.22 -21.55
C THR A 650 10.08 4.23 -20.09
N PHE A 651 10.13 5.40 -19.46
CA PHE A 651 9.78 5.56 -18.06
C PHE A 651 9.22 6.95 -17.80
N ARG A 652 8.43 7.08 -16.74
CA ARG A 652 7.89 8.36 -16.28
C ARG A 652 8.48 8.64 -14.91
N ILE A 653 9.04 9.83 -14.72
CA ILE A 653 9.53 10.21 -13.40
C ILE A 653 8.32 10.49 -12.51
N PHE A 654 8.28 9.90 -11.32
CA PHE A 654 7.22 10.13 -10.35
C PHE A 654 7.77 10.68 -9.04
N SER A 655 6.94 11.31 -8.23
CA SER A 655 7.29 11.71 -6.87
C SER A 655 6.40 11.01 -5.86
N ASP A 656 6.73 11.22 -4.59
CA ASP A 656 5.93 10.84 -3.42
C ASP A 656 4.73 11.74 -3.18
N GLN A 657 4.64 12.82 -3.95
CA GLN A 657 3.44 13.60 -4.02
C GLN A 657 2.50 12.79 -4.92
N PRO A 658 1.29 12.45 -4.47
CA PRO A 658 0.29 12.01 -5.43
C PRO A 658 0.28 13.04 -6.55
N LEU A 659 0.27 12.55 -7.79
CA LEU A 659 -0.27 13.30 -8.90
C LEU A 659 -1.61 13.84 -8.41
N ARG A 660 -1.62 15.09 -7.97
CA ARG A 660 -2.82 15.73 -7.47
C ARG A 660 -3.67 15.98 -8.69
N ARG A 661 -4.51 14.99 -9.01
CA ARG A 661 -5.68 15.30 -9.82
C ARG A 661 -6.47 16.25 -8.95
N ALA A 662 -6.58 17.50 -9.41
CA ALA A 662 -7.42 18.50 -8.80
C ALA A 662 -8.73 17.81 -8.35
N ALA A 663 -9.04 17.91 -7.06
CA ALA A 663 -10.29 17.41 -6.51
C ALA A 663 -11.41 18.36 -6.97
N ALA A 664 -11.68 18.39 -8.27
CA ALA A 664 -12.72 19.22 -8.85
C ALA A 664 -14.13 18.68 -8.55
N PHE A 665 -14.23 17.50 -7.92
CA PHE A 665 -15.49 16.80 -7.70
C PHE A 665 -15.75 16.51 -6.22
N VAL A 666 -17.04 16.38 -5.92
CA VAL A 666 -17.55 16.11 -4.58
C VAL A 666 -17.45 14.61 -4.31
N ASP A 667 -16.37 14.21 -3.63
CA ASP A 667 -16.16 12.87 -3.09
C ASP A 667 -16.30 12.94 -1.55
N MET A 668 -17.47 12.59 -1.02
CA MET A 668 -17.81 12.70 0.40
C MET A 668 -17.32 11.50 1.22
N ASP A 669 -16.98 10.37 0.59
CA ASP A 669 -16.60 9.15 1.30
C ASP A 669 -15.16 8.67 1.06
N GLY A 670 -14.44 9.31 0.13
CA GLY A 670 -13.01 9.13 -0.14
C GLY A 670 -12.73 7.95 -1.08
N ASP A 671 -13.73 7.47 -1.82
CA ASP A 671 -13.59 6.37 -2.77
C ASP A 671 -13.10 6.80 -4.16
N ARG A 672 -12.81 8.11 -4.32
CA ARG A 672 -12.38 8.79 -5.55
C ARG A 672 -13.43 8.82 -6.64
N ARG A 673 -14.72 8.69 -6.29
CA ARG A 673 -15.83 8.93 -7.21
C ARG A 673 -16.64 10.12 -6.72
N THR A 674 -17.31 10.75 -7.68
CA THR A 674 -18.24 11.84 -7.41
C THR A 674 -19.51 11.28 -6.80
N ASP A 675 -19.89 11.79 -5.64
CA ASP A 675 -21.13 11.46 -4.95
C ASP A 675 -22.29 12.32 -5.44
N ILE A 676 -23.43 11.67 -5.67
CA ILE A 676 -24.67 12.37 -6.03
C ILE A 676 -25.16 13.13 -4.80
N SER A 677 -25.09 14.46 -4.85
CA SER A 677 -25.27 15.31 -3.68
C SER A 677 -26.22 16.48 -3.95
N VAL A 678 -27.08 16.82 -2.98
CA VAL A 678 -27.99 17.97 -3.04
C VAL A 678 -28.01 18.76 -1.73
N TYR A 679 -28.27 20.06 -1.80
CA TYR A 679 -28.57 20.92 -0.67
C TYR A 679 -30.03 21.37 -0.67
N ARG A 680 -30.73 20.99 0.39
CA ARG A 680 -32.12 21.38 0.64
C ARG A 680 -32.17 22.70 1.38
N ARG A 681 -32.29 23.79 0.63
CA ARG A 681 -32.33 25.15 1.18
C ARG A 681 -33.46 25.38 2.19
N SER A 682 -34.61 24.73 2.03
CA SER A 682 -35.75 24.91 2.94
C SER A 682 -35.46 24.46 4.37
N ALA A 683 -34.59 23.45 4.53
CA ALA A 683 -34.18 22.84 5.79
C ALA A 683 -32.73 23.14 6.18
N SER A 684 -31.93 23.77 5.31
CA SER A 684 -30.48 23.94 5.49
C SER A 684 -29.74 22.62 5.65
N GLN A 685 -30.09 21.64 4.79
CA GLN A 685 -29.58 20.28 4.88
C GLN A 685 -28.80 19.89 3.63
N TRP A 686 -27.61 19.33 3.81
CA TRP A 686 -26.88 18.60 2.78
C TRP A 686 -27.35 17.17 2.77
N TRP A 687 -27.50 16.60 1.57
CA TRP A 687 -27.87 15.21 1.34
C TRP A 687 -26.91 14.65 0.29
N TYR A 688 -26.39 13.45 0.50
CA TYR A 688 -25.60 12.78 -0.54
C TYR A 688 -25.80 11.28 -0.51
N LEU A 689 -25.67 10.69 -1.69
CA LEU A 689 -25.68 9.25 -1.92
C LEU A 689 -24.25 8.80 -2.12
N ARG A 690 -23.76 7.93 -1.22
CA ARG A 690 -22.40 7.40 -1.29
C ARG A 690 -22.20 6.48 -2.48
N SER A 691 -21.22 6.77 -3.31
CA SER A 691 -20.73 5.98 -4.44
C SER A 691 -20.24 4.58 -4.03
N SER A 692 -19.72 4.43 -2.81
CA SER A 692 -19.16 3.16 -2.33
C SER A 692 -20.19 2.12 -1.91
N ASP A 693 -21.36 2.55 -1.41
CA ASP A 693 -22.37 1.64 -0.84
C ASP A 693 -23.84 2.05 -1.01
N ASP A 694 -24.11 3.06 -1.84
CA ASP A 694 -25.43 3.62 -2.13
C ASP A 694 -26.22 4.06 -0.89
N GLN A 695 -25.55 4.29 0.26
CA GLN A 695 -26.23 4.78 1.46
C GLN A 695 -26.46 6.28 1.37
N ASN A 696 -27.68 6.69 1.72
CA ASN A 696 -28.08 8.09 1.79
C ASN A 696 -27.69 8.70 3.15
N ARG A 697 -27.05 9.87 3.12
CA ARG A 697 -26.64 10.63 4.31
C ARG A 697 -27.22 12.03 4.26
N ALA A 698 -27.48 12.61 5.44
CA ALA A 698 -27.98 13.96 5.58
C ALA A 698 -27.31 14.70 6.74
N PHE A 699 -26.95 15.96 6.53
CA PHE A 699 -26.28 16.82 7.51
C PHE A 699 -26.96 18.18 7.58
N GLU A 700 -27.30 18.66 8.78
CA GLU A 700 -27.80 20.03 8.98
C GLU A 700 -26.61 20.99 9.14
N PHE A 701 -26.23 21.67 8.06
CA PHE A 701 -25.09 22.58 8.08
C PHE A 701 -25.28 23.72 7.08
N GLY A 702 -25.10 24.96 7.54
CA GLY A 702 -25.30 26.18 6.75
C GLY A 702 -26.63 26.88 7.04
N SER A 703 -27.06 27.73 6.11
CA SER A 703 -28.33 28.47 6.20
C SER A 703 -29.02 28.59 4.85
N LYS A 704 -30.19 29.23 4.80
CA LYS A 704 -30.96 29.41 3.56
C LYS A 704 -30.28 30.32 2.54
N SER A 705 -29.44 31.25 3.01
CA SER A 705 -28.88 32.34 2.22
C SER A 705 -27.41 32.17 1.85
N VAL A 706 -26.78 31.05 2.21
CA VAL A 706 -25.37 30.79 1.91
C VAL A 706 -25.12 30.36 0.46
N LYS A 707 -23.88 30.55 0.02
CA LYS A 707 -23.27 29.88 -1.12
C LYS A 707 -22.61 28.59 -0.62
N LEU A 708 -22.92 27.46 -1.25
CA LEU A 708 -22.25 26.16 -1.08
C LEU A 708 -20.89 26.20 -1.78
N VAL A 709 -19.84 25.80 -1.07
CA VAL A 709 -18.42 25.88 -1.47
C VAL A 709 -17.64 24.67 -0.94
N PRO A 710 -18.14 23.44 -1.15
CA PRO A 710 -17.49 22.24 -0.61
C PRO A 710 -16.08 22.05 -1.18
N GLY A 711 -15.22 21.37 -0.45
CA GLY A 711 -13.85 21.05 -0.85
C GLY A 711 -13.09 20.34 0.26
N ASP A 712 -11.93 19.74 -0.04
CA ASP A 712 -11.07 19.11 0.96
C ASP A 712 -10.15 20.17 1.62
N PHE A 713 -10.65 20.85 2.65
CA PHE A 713 -9.89 21.84 3.42
C PHE A 713 -9.04 21.22 4.55
N THR A 714 -9.08 19.89 4.72
CA THR A 714 -8.31 19.17 5.74
C THR A 714 -7.17 18.33 5.18
N GLY A 715 -7.20 18.03 3.89
CA GLY A 715 -6.27 17.13 3.20
C GLY A 715 -6.52 15.66 3.52
N ASP A 716 -7.72 15.30 4.00
CA ASP A 716 -8.07 13.91 4.34
C ASP A 716 -8.48 13.08 3.11
N GLY A 717 -8.56 13.74 1.94
CA GLY A 717 -8.98 13.14 0.68
C GLY A 717 -10.50 13.01 0.54
N LYS A 718 -11.28 13.66 1.40
CA LYS A 718 -12.74 13.75 1.32
C LYS A 718 -13.17 15.20 1.21
N THR A 719 -14.39 15.37 0.72
CA THR A 719 -15.02 16.67 0.60
C THR A 719 -15.59 17.11 1.94
N ASP A 720 -15.08 18.21 2.48
CA ASP A 720 -15.71 18.89 3.61
C ASP A 720 -16.96 19.64 3.17
N LEU A 721 -17.98 19.67 4.04
CA LEU A 721 -19.15 20.48 3.79
C LEU A 721 -18.83 21.93 4.13
N ALA A 722 -18.86 22.80 3.14
CA ALA A 722 -18.49 24.20 3.34
C ALA A 722 -19.50 25.18 2.73
N THR A 723 -19.69 26.28 3.44
CA THR A 723 -20.61 27.36 3.08
C THR A 723 -19.92 28.72 3.21
N TRP A 724 -20.34 29.67 2.38
CA TRP A 724 -19.91 31.05 2.43
C TRP A 724 -21.13 31.97 2.53
N ASP A 725 -21.17 32.82 3.55
CA ASP A 725 -22.22 33.82 3.74
C ASP A 725 -21.92 35.07 2.90
N PRO A 726 -22.69 35.34 1.83
CA PRO A 726 -22.44 36.47 0.94
C PRO A 726 -22.74 37.84 1.56
N SER A 727 -23.47 37.89 2.68
CA SER A 727 -23.77 39.15 3.37
C SER A 727 -22.65 39.57 4.32
N ALA A 728 -21.97 38.59 4.91
CA ALA A 728 -20.94 38.81 5.94
C ALA A 728 -19.52 38.50 5.45
N GLY A 729 -19.36 37.82 4.31
CA GLY A 729 -18.05 37.35 3.83
C GLY A 729 -17.45 36.27 4.74
N VAL A 730 -18.28 35.40 5.31
CA VAL A 730 -17.85 34.39 6.31
C VAL A 730 -17.88 33.01 5.70
N TRP A 731 -16.74 32.32 5.76
CA TRP A 731 -16.63 30.89 5.47
C TRP A 731 -17.01 30.08 6.70
N SER A 732 -17.68 28.96 6.49
CA SER A 732 -17.96 27.96 7.52
C SER A 732 -17.72 26.58 6.91
N VAL A 733 -16.79 25.83 7.49
CA VAL A 733 -16.37 24.50 7.03
C VAL A 733 -16.65 23.50 8.12
N LEU A 734 -17.42 22.47 7.81
CA LEU A 734 -17.65 21.28 8.62
C LEU A 734 -16.77 20.17 8.07
N ARG A 735 -15.83 19.73 8.89
CA ARG A 735 -14.75 18.85 8.47
C ARG A 735 -15.22 17.40 8.34
N SER A 736 -14.80 16.71 7.29
CA SER A 736 -15.10 15.29 7.05
C SER A 736 -14.32 14.34 7.96
N ASP A 737 -13.15 14.78 8.46
CA ASP A 737 -12.26 13.97 9.29
C ASP A 737 -12.77 13.76 10.72
N ASP A 738 -13.33 14.82 11.34
CA ASP A 738 -13.72 14.82 12.75
C ASP A 738 -15.13 15.37 13.03
N LEU A 739 -15.85 15.85 12.01
CA LEU A 739 -17.17 16.50 12.10
C LEU A 739 -17.20 17.74 13.01
N THR A 740 -16.04 18.29 13.36
CA THR A 740 -15.95 19.62 13.96
C THR A 740 -16.09 20.68 12.86
N TYR A 741 -16.47 21.90 13.24
CA TYR A 741 -16.57 23.00 12.28
C TYR A 741 -15.79 24.21 12.75
N TYR A 742 -15.29 24.96 11.79
CA TYR A 742 -14.70 26.28 12.01
C TYR A 742 -15.31 27.30 11.06
N ALA A 743 -15.26 28.57 11.46
CA ALA A 743 -15.75 29.67 10.66
C ALA A 743 -14.85 30.88 10.81
N PHE A 744 -14.65 31.62 9.73
CA PHE A 744 -13.81 32.81 9.71
C PHE A 744 -14.21 33.76 8.58
N GLY A 745 -13.89 35.05 8.74
CA GLY A 745 -14.17 36.06 7.73
C GLY A 745 -13.10 36.08 6.64
N TRP A 746 -13.50 35.87 5.38
CA TRP A 746 -12.66 36.05 4.20
C TRP A 746 -13.52 36.35 2.96
N GLY A 747 -13.27 37.50 2.35
CA GLY A 747 -14.11 38.07 1.28
C GLY A 747 -15.10 39.12 1.79
N GLN A 748 -15.89 39.68 0.88
CA GLN A 748 -16.91 40.69 1.18
C GLN A 748 -18.15 40.54 0.28
N ALA A 749 -19.21 41.31 0.57
CA ALA A 749 -20.41 41.29 -0.25
C ALA A 749 -20.12 41.62 -1.73
N GLY A 750 -20.63 40.79 -2.63
CA GLY A 750 -20.40 40.88 -4.08
C GLY A 750 -19.22 40.05 -4.58
N ASP A 751 -18.40 39.49 -3.70
CA ASP A 751 -17.37 38.52 -4.08
C ASP A 751 -17.98 37.15 -4.42
N VAL A 752 -17.25 36.35 -5.21
CA VAL A 752 -17.59 34.99 -5.61
C VAL A 752 -16.56 34.03 -5.02
N PRO A 753 -16.95 33.06 -4.19
CA PRO A 753 -16.02 32.08 -3.65
C PRO A 753 -15.52 31.12 -4.72
N ALA A 754 -14.26 30.72 -4.57
CA ALA A 754 -13.48 29.94 -5.53
C ALA A 754 -12.56 28.98 -4.78
N VAL A 755 -12.98 27.73 -4.61
CA VAL A 755 -12.23 26.71 -3.86
C VAL A 755 -11.28 25.99 -4.83
N GLY A 756 -10.02 25.82 -4.45
CA GLY A 756 -9.00 25.11 -5.24
C GLY A 756 -7.65 25.05 -4.51
N ASP A 757 -6.77 24.15 -4.90
CA ASP A 757 -5.39 24.01 -4.39
C ASP A 757 -4.46 24.92 -5.18
N PHE A 758 -4.39 26.22 -4.83
CA PHE A 758 -3.65 27.22 -5.60
C PHE A 758 -2.15 27.25 -5.30
N ASP A 759 -1.67 26.47 -4.33
CA ASP A 759 -0.27 26.41 -3.95
C ASP A 759 0.35 25.01 -4.02
N GLY A 760 -0.42 24.01 -4.42
CA GLY A 760 0.05 22.66 -4.59
C GLY A 760 0.37 22.00 -3.26
N ASP A 761 -0.36 22.31 -2.18
CA ASP A 761 -0.26 21.64 -0.87
C ASP A 761 -1.46 20.73 -0.52
N GLY A 762 -2.57 20.93 -1.23
CA GLY A 762 -3.65 20.02 -1.62
C GLY A 762 -4.26 19.11 -0.59
N ILE A 763 -5.14 19.52 0.31
CA ILE A 763 -5.67 20.80 0.80
C ILE A 763 -6.09 21.91 -0.19
N HIS A 764 -7.42 22.09 -0.30
CA HIS A 764 -8.01 23.25 -0.95
C HIS A 764 -7.87 24.52 -0.11
N ASP A 765 -7.64 25.62 -0.82
CA ASP A 765 -7.56 26.97 -0.30
C ASP A 765 -8.91 27.67 -0.30
N HIS A 766 -8.99 28.75 0.48
CA HIS A 766 -10.17 29.60 0.55
C HIS A 766 -10.00 30.78 -0.42
N GLY A 767 -10.24 30.53 -1.70
CA GLY A 767 -10.16 31.54 -2.76
C GLY A 767 -11.43 32.38 -2.91
N ILE A 768 -11.22 33.62 -3.33
CA ILE A 768 -12.27 34.60 -3.60
C ILE A 768 -11.94 35.32 -4.90
N PHE A 769 -12.87 35.34 -5.85
CA PHE A 769 -12.83 36.25 -6.98
C PHE A 769 -13.71 37.47 -6.72
N ARG A 770 -13.22 38.66 -7.03
CA ARG A 770 -13.96 39.91 -6.93
C ARG A 770 -14.39 40.38 -8.31
N PRO A 771 -15.65 40.17 -8.72
CA PRO A 771 -16.11 40.53 -10.06
C PRO A 771 -16.07 42.03 -10.32
N ALA A 772 -16.17 42.88 -9.29
CA ALA A 772 -16.20 44.33 -9.46
C ALA A 772 -14.91 44.90 -10.10
N ASN A 773 -13.78 44.21 -9.92
CA ASN A 773 -12.51 44.65 -10.46
C ASN A 773 -11.72 43.54 -11.16
N GLY A 774 -12.07 42.25 -11.01
CA GLY A 774 -11.37 41.13 -11.64
C GLY A 774 -10.16 40.61 -10.85
N THR A 775 -10.12 40.82 -9.53
CA THR A 775 -9.02 40.36 -8.67
C THR A 775 -9.36 39.05 -7.96
N TRP A 776 -8.39 38.13 -7.91
CA TRP A 776 -8.39 36.92 -7.10
C TRP A 776 -7.68 37.14 -5.75
N TYR A 777 -8.25 36.58 -4.69
CA TYR A 777 -7.76 36.63 -3.31
C TYR A 777 -7.76 35.21 -2.74
N ASN A 778 -6.59 34.58 -2.71
CA ASN A 778 -6.45 33.18 -2.31
C ASN A 778 -5.79 33.11 -0.94
N LEU A 779 -6.53 32.68 0.08
CA LEU A 779 -5.98 32.39 1.39
C LEU A 779 -5.51 30.94 1.43
N ARG A 780 -4.20 30.77 1.53
CA ARG A 780 -3.55 29.47 1.40
C ARG A 780 -3.63 28.65 2.67
N SER A 781 -3.81 27.35 2.50
CA SER A 781 -3.78 26.34 3.53
C SER A 781 -2.39 26.28 4.21
N SER A 782 -1.31 26.38 3.42
CA SER A 782 0.09 26.50 3.89
C SER A 782 0.39 27.78 4.69
N GLY A 783 -0.53 28.75 4.67
CA GLY A 783 -0.44 30.03 5.33
C GLY A 783 -0.10 31.21 4.41
N GLY A 784 -0.66 32.37 4.74
CA GLY A 784 -0.54 33.60 3.94
C GLY A 784 -1.59 33.71 2.84
N ALA A 785 -1.60 34.81 2.11
CA ALA A 785 -2.56 35.05 1.03
C ALA A 785 -1.87 35.56 -0.24
N ILE A 786 -2.37 35.11 -1.39
CA ILE A 786 -1.95 35.56 -2.72
C ILE A 786 -3.07 36.43 -3.31
N PHE A 787 -2.69 37.58 -3.86
CA PHE A 787 -3.61 38.48 -4.55
C PHE A 787 -3.15 38.65 -5.99
N LYS A 788 -4.01 38.32 -6.95
CA LYS A 788 -3.65 38.38 -8.37
C LYS A 788 -4.79 39.01 -9.17
N GLN A 789 -4.49 40.10 -9.86
CA GLN A 789 -5.43 40.72 -10.80
C GLN A 789 -5.43 39.88 -12.09
N PHE A 790 -6.40 38.99 -12.24
CA PHE A 790 -6.56 38.14 -13.41
C PHE A 790 -8.04 38.03 -13.78
N GLY A 791 -8.48 38.95 -14.65
CA GLY A 791 -9.88 39.13 -15.03
C GLY A 791 -10.27 40.60 -15.09
N THR A 792 -11.52 40.82 -15.45
CA THR A 792 -12.16 42.13 -15.61
C THR A 792 -13.61 42.10 -15.10
N SER A 793 -14.25 43.27 -15.05
CA SER A 793 -15.64 43.35 -14.57
C SER A 793 -16.60 42.56 -15.45
N GLY A 794 -17.33 41.62 -14.83
CA GLY A 794 -18.30 40.76 -15.51
C GLY A 794 -17.75 39.40 -15.97
N ASP A 795 -16.47 39.13 -15.73
CA ASP A 795 -15.90 37.81 -15.92
C ASP A 795 -16.44 36.81 -14.87
N VAL A 796 -16.58 35.55 -15.26
CA VAL A 796 -17.03 34.44 -14.39
C VAL A 796 -15.81 33.61 -14.01
N PRO A 797 -15.49 33.46 -12.70
CA PRO A 797 -14.32 32.70 -12.27
C PRO A 797 -14.47 31.21 -12.56
N GLN A 798 -13.38 30.58 -12.98
CA GLN A 798 -13.20 29.15 -13.24
C GLN A 798 -11.88 28.70 -12.61
N ILE A 799 -11.82 27.43 -12.23
CA ILE A 799 -10.71 26.84 -11.48
C ILE A 799 -10.50 25.43 -12.03
N GLY A 800 -9.25 25.00 -12.06
CA GLY A 800 -8.84 23.65 -12.41
C GLY A 800 -7.38 23.63 -12.80
N ASP A 801 -6.75 22.47 -12.78
CA ASP A 801 -5.41 22.27 -13.31
C ASP A 801 -5.46 22.23 -14.85
N TYR A 802 -5.31 23.38 -15.52
CA TYR A 802 -5.40 23.50 -16.97
C TYR A 802 -4.09 23.19 -17.67
N ASP A 803 -2.95 23.27 -16.96
CA ASP A 803 -1.63 23.00 -17.54
C ASP A 803 -1.03 21.63 -17.19
N GLY A 804 -1.62 20.92 -16.25
CA GLY A 804 -1.35 19.52 -15.89
C GLY A 804 -0.24 19.35 -14.86
N ASP A 805 0.01 20.37 -14.04
CA ASP A 805 1.09 20.38 -13.05
C ASP A 805 0.63 20.01 -11.62
N GLY A 806 -0.66 19.79 -11.44
CA GLY A 806 -1.29 19.39 -10.18
C GLY A 806 -1.61 20.57 -9.24
N ILE A 807 -1.52 21.81 -9.73
CA ILE A 807 -1.97 23.02 -9.04
C ILE A 807 -3.22 23.54 -9.74
N ASP A 808 -4.23 23.97 -8.96
CA ASP A 808 -5.40 24.61 -9.54
C ASP A 808 -5.04 26.01 -10.08
N ASP A 809 -5.29 26.22 -11.36
CA ASP A 809 -5.00 27.47 -12.05
C ASP A 809 -6.14 28.49 -11.93
N LEU A 810 -5.80 29.76 -12.14
CA LEU A 810 -6.81 30.81 -12.24
C LEU A 810 -7.35 30.87 -13.67
N ALA A 811 -8.66 30.74 -13.83
CA ALA A 811 -9.30 30.91 -15.13
C ALA A 811 -10.51 31.82 -15.03
N VAL A 812 -10.84 32.51 -16.12
CA VAL A 812 -12.09 33.26 -16.24
C VAL A 812 -12.76 33.00 -17.58
N PHE A 813 -14.07 32.79 -17.53
CA PHE A 813 -14.92 32.87 -18.71
C PHE A 813 -15.44 34.29 -18.83
N ARG A 814 -15.12 34.96 -19.94
CA ARG A 814 -15.55 36.30 -20.28
C ARG A 814 -16.73 36.23 -21.24
N PRO A 815 -17.97 36.48 -20.80
CA PRO A 815 -19.15 36.35 -21.67
C PRO A 815 -19.17 37.38 -22.81
N ASN A 816 -18.64 38.58 -22.56
CA ASN A 816 -18.67 39.72 -23.47
C ASN A 816 -17.25 40.18 -23.83
N GLY A 817 -16.45 39.30 -24.42
CA GLY A 817 -15.10 39.59 -24.90
C GLY A 817 -15.09 40.38 -26.20
N ALA A 818 -13.89 40.72 -26.67
CA ALA A 818 -13.73 41.49 -27.91
C ALA A 818 -14.17 40.70 -29.15
N ASN A 819 -14.04 39.37 -29.09
CA ASN A 819 -14.36 38.45 -30.18
C ASN A 819 -15.51 37.47 -29.86
N GLY A 820 -16.43 37.87 -28.97
CA GLY A 820 -17.46 36.99 -28.42
C GLY A 820 -17.07 36.47 -27.04
N ALA A 821 -17.59 35.31 -26.64
CA ALA A 821 -17.21 34.75 -25.35
C ALA A 821 -15.79 34.15 -25.41
N GLU A 822 -14.98 34.44 -24.41
CA GLU A 822 -13.56 34.07 -24.37
C GLU A 822 -13.24 33.35 -23.06
N TRP A 823 -12.41 32.31 -23.14
CA TRP A 823 -11.75 31.71 -21.99
C TRP A 823 -10.38 32.33 -21.82
N TRP A 824 -10.03 32.69 -20.59
CA TRP A 824 -8.70 33.18 -20.21
C TRP A 824 -8.21 32.33 -19.05
N ILE A 825 -7.05 31.69 -19.21
CA ILE A 825 -6.46 30.74 -18.26
C ILE A 825 -5.07 31.24 -17.92
N ASP A 826 -4.70 31.24 -16.66
CA ASP A 826 -3.37 31.59 -16.16
C ASP A 826 -2.73 30.35 -15.55
N GLY A 827 -2.14 29.53 -16.41
CA GLY A 827 -1.47 28.29 -16.02
C GLY A 827 -0.30 28.60 -15.09
N SER A 828 -0.26 27.95 -13.94
CA SER A 828 0.70 28.21 -12.88
C SER A 828 2.14 27.91 -13.32
N SER A 829 2.31 26.98 -14.28
CA SER A 829 3.59 26.66 -14.94
C SER A 829 3.65 27.05 -16.43
N ALA A 830 2.51 27.17 -17.10
CA ALA A 830 2.42 27.45 -18.55
C ALA A 830 2.17 28.92 -18.92
N GLY A 831 1.81 29.77 -17.96
CA GLY A 831 1.47 31.17 -18.18
C GLY A 831 0.08 31.39 -18.80
N VAL A 832 -0.18 32.60 -19.28
CA VAL A 832 -1.53 33.01 -19.72
C VAL A 832 -1.86 32.51 -21.13
N PHE A 833 -3.00 31.82 -21.26
CA PHE A 833 -3.62 31.39 -22.50
C PHE A 833 -5.03 31.99 -22.63
N ALA A 834 -5.44 32.36 -23.84
CA ALA A 834 -6.80 32.83 -24.08
C ALA A 834 -7.34 32.34 -25.43
N THR A 835 -8.62 31.98 -25.48
CA THR A 835 -9.26 31.44 -26.69
C THR A 835 -10.74 31.84 -26.78
N PRO A 836 -11.24 32.27 -27.96
CA PRO A 836 -12.67 32.49 -28.16
C PRO A 836 -13.40 31.15 -28.25
N PHE A 837 -14.27 30.85 -27.28
CA PHE A 837 -15.02 29.60 -27.23
C PHE A 837 -16.33 29.77 -26.44
N GLY A 838 -17.45 29.77 -27.15
CA GLY A 838 -18.81 29.87 -26.58
C GLY A 838 -19.56 31.17 -26.91
N LEU A 839 -20.69 31.37 -26.24
CA LEU A 839 -21.57 32.52 -26.31
C LEU A 839 -21.80 33.13 -24.92
N ALA A 840 -22.24 34.39 -24.87
CA ALA A 840 -22.45 35.11 -23.62
C ALA A 840 -23.49 34.46 -22.67
N THR A 841 -24.42 33.65 -23.20
CA THR A 841 -25.45 32.96 -22.41
C THR A 841 -25.04 31.55 -21.96
N ASP A 842 -23.94 31.01 -22.50
CA ASP A 842 -23.45 29.68 -22.17
C ASP A 842 -22.96 29.62 -20.72
N LYS A 843 -23.09 28.45 -20.09
CA LYS A 843 -22.70 28.23 -18.69
C LYS A 843 -21.38 27.47 -18.64
N PRO A 844 -20.31 28.04 -18.08
CA PRO A 844 -19.01 27.38 -18.06
C PRO A 844 -19.02 26.18 -17.10
N THR A 845 -18.42 25.07 -17.55
CA THR A 845 -18.45 23.74 -16.91
C THR A 845 -17.12 23.01 -17.12
N ALA A 846 -16.00 23.68 -16.87
CA ALA A 846 -14.67 23.11 -17.13
C ALA A 846 -14.39 21.89 -16.25
N ALA A 847 -13.81 20.84 -16.83
CA ALA A 847 -13.42 19.58 -16.15
C ALA A 847 -12.54 18.73 -17.09
N ASP A 848 -11.86 17.70 -16.60
CA ASP A 848 -11.07 16.76 -17.44
C ASP A 848 -11.98 15.72 -18.14
N PHE A 849 -12.63 16.10 -19.23
CA PHE A 849 -13.55 15.21 -19.97
C PHE A 849 -12.81 14.22 -20.86
N THR A 850 -11.58 14.53 -21.26
CA THR A 850 -10.78 13.68 -22.16
C THR A 850 -9.97 12.61 -21.42
N GLY A 851 -9.70 12.82 -20.12
CA GLY A 851 -8.92 11.95 -19.26
C GLY A 851 -7.42 12.11 -19.43
N ASP A 852 -6.98 13.25 -19.95
CA ASP A 852 -5.57 13.53 -20.22
C ASP A 852 -4.83 14.08 -18.98
N GLY A 853 -5.58 14.34 -17.89
CA GLY A 853 -5.08 14.88 -16.64
C GLY A 853 -5.08 16.41 -16.60
N LYS A 854 -5.67 17.08 -17.60
CA LYS A 854 -5.85 18.53 -17.62
C LYS A 854 -7.32 18.90 -17.63
N THR A 855 -7.63 20.04 -17.06
CA THR A 855 -8.96 20.63 -17.11
C THR A 855 -9.25 21.11 -18.53
N ASP A 856 -10.30 20.59 -19.16
CA ASP A 856 -10.78 21.06 -20.46
C ASP A 856 -11.70 22.28 -20.27
N ALA A 857 -11.51 23.30 -21.12
CA ALA A 857 -12.45 24.42 -21.18
C ALA A 857 -13.76 23.94 -21.82
N ALA A 858 -14.89 24.08 -21.11
CA ALA A 858 -16.17 23.56 -21.57
C ALA A 858 -17.34 24.40 -21.11
N PHE A 859 -18.46 24.31 -21.83
CA PHE A 859 -19.70 24.97 -21.44
C PHE A 859 -20.95 24.15 -21.79
N TYR A 860 -22.00 24.36 -21.02
CA TYR A 860 -23.36 23.89 -21.27
C TYR A 860 -24.22 25.02 -21.83
N ARG A 861 -24.89 24.78 -22.96
CA ARG A 861 -25.83 25.72 -23.56
C ARG A 861 -27.25 25.48 -23.03
N PRO A 862 -27.80 26.36 -22.17
CA PRO A 862 -29.07 26.10 -21.49
C PRO A 862 -30.25 26.00 -22.45
N GLU A 863 -30.24 26.76 -23.55
CA GLU A 863 -31.36 26.84 -24.49
C GLU A 863 -31.51 25.55 -25.33
N THR A 864 -30.43 24.80 -25.52
CA THR A 864 -30.43 23.60 -26.36
C THR A 864 -30.11 22.31 -25.60
N GLY A 865 -29.59 22.41 -24.38
CA GLY A 865 -29.12 21.27 -23.59
C GLY A 865 -27.87 20.59 -24.14
N VAL A 866 -27.01 21.35 -24.83
CA VAL A 866 -25.82 20.80 -25.51
C VAL A 866 -24.56 21.25 -24.77
N TRP A 867 -23.67 20.29 -24.52
CA TRP A 867 -22.33 20.51 -24.00
C TRP A 867 -21.34 20.73 -25.14
N TYR A 868 -20.38 21.60 -24.93
CA TYR A 868 -19.25 21.81 -25.83
C TYR A 868 -17.97 21.76 -25.02
N VAL A 869 -17.04 20.89 -25.42
CA VAL A 869 -15.78 20.65 -24.71
C VAL A 869 -14.64 20.94 -25.66
N LEU A 870 -13.80 21.91 -25.30
CA LEU A 870 -12.55 22.23 -25.99
C LEU A 870 -11.43 21.40 -25.37
N ARG A 871 -10.89 20.51 -26.19
CA ARG A 871 -9.86 19.55 -25.82
C ARG A 871 -8.55 20.24 -25.50
N SER A 872 -8.03 20.00 -24.30
CA SER A 872 -6.72 20.48 -23.83
C SER A 872 -5.56 19.99 -24.71
N GLU A 873 -5.70 18.82 -25.35
CA GLU A 873 -4.60 18.15 -26.05
C GLU A 873 -4.27 18.80 -27.40
N ASP A 874 -5.28 19.33 -28.10
CA ASP A 874 -5.14 19.80 -29.49
C ASP A 874 -6.00 21.03 -29.86
N LEU A 875 -6.77 21.59 -28.92
CA LEU A 875 -7.68 22.71 -29.12
C LEU A 875 -8.80 22.46 -30.15
N SER A 876 -9.05 21.21 -30.53
CA SER A 876 -10.30 20.84 -31.21
C SER A 876 -11.44 20.77 -30.19
N PHE A 877 -12.70 20.78 -30.65
CA PHE A 877 -13.83 20.63 -29.75
C PHE A 877 -14.84 19.61 -30.26
N TYR A 878 -15.58 19.01 -29.34
CA TYR A 878 -16.76 18.22 -29.65
C TYR A 878 -18.00 18.79 -28.96
N ALA A 879 -19.17 18.42 -29.49
CA ALA A 879 -20.46 18.80 -28.93
C ALA A 879 -21.26 17.55 -28.58
N ALA A 880 -21.92 17.55 -27.42
CA ALA A 880 -22.71 16.43 -26.92
C ALA A 880 -24.11 16.91 -26.47
N PRO A 881 -25.20 16.48 -27.13
CA PRO A 881 -26.57 16.84 -26.73
C PRO A 881 -27.01 16.01 -25.51
N TRP A 882 -26.56 16.42 -24.32
CA TRP A 882 -26.80 15.71 -23.07
C TRP A 882 -27.45 16.62 -22.01
N GLY A 883 -28.75 16.88 -22.18
CA GLY A 883 -29.54 17.71 -21.27
C GLY A 883 -30.76 18.31 -21.97
N ALA A 884 -31.47 19.16 -21.25
CA ALA A 884 -32.61 19.92 -21.75
C ALA A 884 -32.67 21.32 -21.10
N GLU A 885 -33.56 22.17 -21.63
CA GLU A 885 -33.83 23.48 -21.05
C GLU A 885 -34.28 23.35 -19.59
N GLY A 886 -33.62 24.09 -18.69
CA GLY A 886 -33.88 24.07 -17.25
C GLY A 886 -33.09 23.03 -16.46
N ASP A 887 -32.32 22.15 -17.10
CA ASP A 887 -31.39 21.26 -16.41
C ASP A 887 -30.14 22.01 -15.94
N ILE A 888 -29.57 21.57 -14.81
CA ILE A 888 -28.35 22.14 -14.21
C ILE A 888 -27.16 21.21 -14.53
N PRO A 889 -26.09 21.71 -15.16
CA PRO A 889 -24.88 20.91 -15.42
C PRO A 889 -24.10 20.65 -14.12
N VAL A 890 -23.64 19.40 -13.95
CA VAL A 890 -22.96 18.89 -12.75
C VAL A 890 -21.88 17.88 -13.14
N PRO A 891 -20.87 18.26 -13.94
CA PRO A 891 -19.84 17.32 -14.38
C PRO A 891 -19.08 16.74 -13.17
N GLY A 892 -18.71 15.47 -13.28
CA GLY A 892 -18.08 14.70 -12.20
C GLY A 892 -17.59 13.35 -12.69
N ASP A 893 -16.53 12.81 -12.10
CA ASP A 893 -16.11 11.42 -12.31
C ASP A 893 -16.98 10.49 -11.45
N TYR A 894 -18.15 10.07 -11.95
CA TYR A 894 -19.12 9.28 -11.18
C TYR A 894 -18.84 7.77 -11.24
N ASP A 895 -18.03 7.29 -12.19
CA ASP A 895 -17.66 5.88 -12.30
C ASP A 895 -16.23 5.56 -11.88
N GLY A 896 -15.44 6.57 -11.49
CA GLY A 896 -14.10 6.44 -10.92
C GLY A 896 -13.04 6.08 -11.97
N ASP A 897 -13.32 6.37 -13.24
CA ASP A 897 -12.43 6.03 -14.35
C ASP A 897 -11.37 7.10 -14.59
N GLY A 898 -11.46 8.20 -13.85
CA GLY A 898 -10.54 9.30 -13.91
C GLY A 898 -10.86 10.32 -14.98
N LYS A 899 -12.08 10.32 -15.54
CA LYS A 899 -12.59 11.33 -16.46
C LYS A 899 -13.85 11.97 -15.89
N ALA A 900 -14.07 13.23 -16.23
CA ALA A 900 -15.33 13.89 -15.97
C ALA A 900 -16.44 13.30 -16.86
N ASP A 901 -17.53 12.87 -16.27
CA ASP A 901 -18.74 12.47 -16.96
C ASP A 901 -19.64 13.68 -17.27
N LEU A 902 -20.35 13.60 -18.40
CA LEU A 902 -21.42 14.54 -18.70
C LEU A 902 -22.63 14.22 -17.83
N ALA A 903 -22.94 15.07 -16.87
CA ALA A 903 -24.03 14.87 -15.94
C ALA A 903 -24.89 16.11 -15.75
N ILE A 904 -26.21 15.90 -15.66
CA ILE A 904 -27.19 16.96 -15.40
C ILE A 904 -28.10 16.58 -14.23
N PHE A 905 -28.57 17.59 -13.50
CA PHE A 905 -29.64 17.50 -12.53
C PHE A 905 -30.86 18.25 -13.02
N ARG A 906 -32.03 17.60 -13.01
CA ARG A 906 -33.31 18.19 -13.40
C ARG A 906 -34.09 18.65 -12.17
N PRO A 907 -34.16 19.96 -11.88
CA PRO A 907 -34.78 20.44 -10.65
C PRO A 907 -36.29 20.22 -10.58
N SER A 908 -36.96 20.16 -11.74
CA SER A 908 -38.41 19.94 -11.83
C SER A 908 -38.85 18.54 -11.37
N THR A 909 -37.95 17.56 -11.44
CA THR A 909 -38.22 16.16 -11.08
C THR A 909 -37.32 15.62 -9.97
N GLY A 910 -36.22 16.32 -9.62
CA GLY A 910 -35.22 15.81 -8.67
C GLY A 910 -34.42 14.63 -9.21
N VAL A 911 -34.23 14.55 -10.54
CA VAL A 911 -33.59 13.41 -11.21
C VAL A 911 -32.24 13.81 -11.78
N TRP A 912 -31.24 12.95 -11.58
CA TRP A 912 -29.91 13.03 -12.15
C TRP A 912 -29.81 12.13 -13.38
N TYR A 913 -29.18 12.64 -14.44
CA TYR A 913 -28.86 11.89 -15.65
C TYR A 913 -27.36 12.00 -15.92
N ILE A 914 -26.68 10.87 -15.85
CA ILE A 914 -25.21 10.80 -15.85
C ILE A 914 -24.78 9.90 -17.01
N ASN A 915 -24.01 10.43 -17.94
CA ASN A 915 -23.42 9.66 -19.03
C ASN A 915 -22.03 9.18 -18.61
N ARG A 916 -21.98 8.07 -17.87
CA ARG A 916 -20.74 7.52 -17.33
C ARG A 916 -19.88 6.93 -18.43
N THR A 917 -18.66 7.41 -18.56
CA THR A 917 -17.74 7.10 -19.68
C THR A 917 -17.49 5.60 -19.85
N GLN A 918 -17.43 4.82 -18.75
CA GLN A 918 -17.22 3.36 -18.78
C GLN A 918 -18.43 2.55 -18.28
N ALA A 919 -19.27 3.13 -17.42
CA ALA A 919 -20.42 2.44 -16.85
C ALA A 919 -21.76 2.69 -17.60
N GLY A 920 -21.74 3.47 -18.67
CA GLY A 920 -22.93 3.82 -19.46
C GLY A 920 -23.92 4.72 -18.70
N ILE A 921 -25.10 4.95 -19.28
CA ILE A 921 -26.06 5.92 -18.75
C ILE A 921 -26.62 5.48 -17.39
N GLY A 922 -26.45 6.33 -16.37
CA GLY A 922 -27.09 6.23 -15.06
C GLY A 922 -28.23 7.24 -14.92
N ILE A 923 -29.34 6.82 -14.31
CA ILE A 923 -30.48 7.69 -14.00
C ILE A 923 -30.85 7.48 -12.53
N PHE A 924 -30.78 8.54 -11.73
CA PHE A 924 -30.98 8.46 -10.29
C PHE A 924 -32.02 9.48 -9.83
N THR A 925 -33.02 9.03 -9.08
CA THR A 925 -33.97 9.94 -8.42
C THR A 925 -33.44 10.28 -7.04
N PHE A 926 -32.70 11.39 -6.94
CA PHE A 926 -32.07 11.83 -5.69
C PHE A 926 -32.18 13.35 -5.55
N GLY A 927 -33.24 13.78 -4.86
CA GLY A 927 -33.61 15.18 -4.66
C GLY A 927 -35.12 15.35 -4.60
N VAL A 928 -35.58 16.49 -4.08
CA VAL A 928 -36.97 16.92 -4.15
C VAL A 928 -37.06 18.34 -4.74
N GLY A 929 -38.28 18.78 -5.09
CA GLY A 929 -38.49 20.12 -5.64
C GLY A 929 -37.91 21.21 -4.73
N GLY A 930 -36.98 22.00 -5.27
CA GLY A 930 -36.28 23.08 -4.55
C GLY A 930 -34.90 22.72 -3.98
N ASP A 931 -34.45 21.47 -4.14
CA ASP A 931 -33.07 21.07 -3.85
C ASP A 931 -32.11 21.62 -4.92
N GLU A 932 -30.91 22.05 -4.51
CA GLU A 932 -29.81 22.49 -5.38
C GLU A 932 -28.76 21.37 -5.46
N PRO A 933 -28.28 20.96 -6.65
CA PRO A 933 -27.25 19.92 -6.72
C PRO A 933 -25.91 20.42 -6.17
N VAL A 934 -25.03 19.50 -5.78
CA VAL A 934 -23.69 19.79 -5.28
C VAL A 934 -22.65 18.93 -6.04
N PRO A 935 -21.61 19.54 -6.62
CA PRO A 935 -21.42 20.98 -6.73
C PRO A 935 -22.40 21.51 -7.79
N ALA A 936 -23.27 22.45 -7.42
CA ALA A 936 -23.88 23.30 -8.43
C ALA A 936 -22.74 24.17 -8.94
N TYR A 937 -22.23 23.89 -10.14
CA TYR A 937 -21.34 24.82 -10.84
C TYR A 937 -22.05 26.18 -10.80
N ARG A 938 -21.56 27.08 -9.93
CA ARG A 938 -22.28 28.30 -9.57
C ARG A 938 -22.20 29.24 -10.76
N ILE A 939 -23.20 29.11 -11.60
CA ILE A 939 -23.68 30.13 -12.51
C ILE A 939 -24.07 31.34 -11.63
N PRO A 940 -23.36 32.49 -11.68
CA PRO A 940 -23.93 33.74 -11.19
C PRO A 940 -25.21 34.12 -11.95
#